data_AF-A0A8H7W9L6-F1
#
_entry.id   AF-A0A8H7W9L6-F1
#
_cell.length_a   1.000
_cell.length_b   1.000
_cell.length_c   1.000
_cell.angle_alpha   90.00
_cell.angle_beta   90.00
_cell.angle_gamma   90.00
#
_symmetry.space_group_name_H-M   'P 1'
#
loop_
_entity.id
_entity.type
_entity.pdbx_description
1 polymer ?
#
loop_
_entity_poly.entity_id
_entity_poly.type
_entity_poly.pdbx_seq_one_letter_code
_entity_poly.pdbx_strand_id
1 'polypeptide(L)'
;MDRRDVYEEEMKDIRGHNQPYLNTAYDPHAISTDNLMMPERLAATPSPRGRMRPGYPGAHDSVGSGHGWHPDSIPGTPMDSRCTTPTLSPYNHDFSGSRSYLSTTTLVNKGPGSGHLSSSTFPSKNSLVSQDSISRLHDRDDVELSKGWRRFIFKFVPFLALANTGLYLAYLGLRIACVILAQKKFNVVYPGAWVFLGVEIIVAIPSQMHNFWTMWALKKRNRPQLRLTSDEVPGVDVFVTCCGEDDEVILDTVRAACDLDYPRDRFRVIVLDDGKAASLEAAVNQLAYVYSNLYYMARTKVKGVPHHFKAGNLNYGLEQLDLLPGGANEFMAALDADMIPEPSWLRAIMPHMVVDPKLALACPPQLFYNTPVSDPLAQSLNFFVHVIEPIKDALGVAWCTGSGYVIRRQALTEIGNFPLGSLAEDVATSTLMLGCGWKTAYIHEPLQFGTVPEDYGGHLKQRTRWAIGTIQTAFKLNFCLWGKDVKMMSGAQRFSGALYAILGMFTILVTISLFAIPVVLVWGKPLIAYADMEQLRWLIRTCFAAFMCNRLCEFALFSPAGYHTGQRDSRYQLWMSPYISLSIIRSFILPKWLGGSIVAFKPTGSLGNALNERDPKNKKSMLRRLWAILFNYMAIFHFVFVYFTLVAVVLTSYRVFFPEGQSLNNIFVGLITHAFWPPLTFLFLCSSLWTPVSYAIDPPMVPEREELLVRDQKTGVAHPTTESKKVAFGGQAAWFEFLYTGSTIYTALVFAYSFWL
;
A
#
# COMPACT_ATOMS: atom_id res chain seq x y z
N MET A 1 31.29 -9.11 19.24
CA MET A 1 30.77 -8.70 17.94
C MET A 1 30.21 -7.30 18.08
N ASP A 2 30.94 -6.36 17.51
CA ASP A 2 30.54 -4.96 17.44
C ASP A 2 29.46 -4.79 16.35
N ARG A 3 28.75 -3.65 16.34
CA ARG A 3 27.69 -3.39 15.36
C ARG A 3 28.23 -3.31 13.92
N ARG A 4 29.53 -3.11 13.71
CA ARG A 4 30.13 -3.13 12.37
C ARG A 4 30.19 -4.54 11.80
N ASP A 5 30.66 -5.52 12.59
CA ASP A 5 30.89 -6.90 12.13
C ASP A 5 29.62 -7.55 11.55
N VAL A 6 28.50 -7.44 12.26
CA VAL A 6 27.20 -8.01 11.84
C VAL A 6 26.62 -7.28 10.63
N TYR A 7 26.80 -5.96 10.57
CA TYR A 7 26.42 -5.19 9.37
C TYR A 7 27.35 -5.48 8.19
N GLU A 8 28.62 -5.84 8.41
CA GLU A 8 29.55 -6.22 7.35
C GLU A 8 29.30 -7.64 6.81
N GLU A 9 28.86 -8.58 7.64
CA GLU A 9 28.36 -9.89 7.18
C GLU A 9 27.07 -9.74 6.36
N GLU A 10 26.05 -9.03 6.86
CA GLU A 10 24.83 -8.74 6.07
C GLU A 10 25.12 -7.89 4.81
N MET A 11 26.17 -7.07 4.81
CA MET A 11 26.64 -6.34 3.61
C MET A 11 27.36 -7.22 2.60
N LYS A 12 27.84 -8.42 2.96
CA LYS A 12 28.40 -9.40 2.01
C LYS A 12 27.30 -10.19 1.32
N ASP A 13 26.30 -10.68 2.05
CA ASP A 13 25.16 -11.42 1.48
C ASP A 13 24.33 -10.60 0.47
N ILE A 14 24.34 -9.27 0.58
CA ILE A 14 23.66 -8.36 -0.36
C ILE A 14 24.58 -7.95 -1.52
N ARG A 15 25.90 -8.03 -1.35
CA ARG A 15 26.89 -7.79 -2.42
C ARG A 15 27.28 -9.13 -3.03
N GLY A 16 26.37 -9.72 -3.81
CA GLY A 16 26.56 -11.03 -4.45
C GLY A 16 27.98 -11.24 -4.96
N HIS A 17 28.69 -12.19 -4.34
CA HIS A 17 30.05 -12.54 -4.76
C HIS A 17 29.97 -13.37 -6.04
N ASN A 18 30.38 -12.77 -7.16
CA ASN A 18 30.70 -13.52 -8.38
C ASN A 18 31.88 -14.46 -8.13
N GLN A 19 31.58 -15.72 -7.78
CA GLN A 19 32.47 -16.85 -8.03
C GLN A 19 31.72 -17.87 -8.90
N PRO A 20 32.32 -18.35 -10.02
CA PRO A 20 31.71 -19.39 -10.82
C PRO A 20 31.79 -20.72 -10.05
N TYR A 21 30.64 -21.31 -9.73
CA TYR A 21 30.59 -22.68 -9.24
C TYR A 21 31.07 -23.64 -10.34
N LEU A 22 32.27 -24.19 -10.16
CA LEU A 22 32.84 -25.19 -11.05
C LEU A 22 32.17 -26.55 -10.83
N ASN A 23 31.84 -27.22 -11.93
CA ASN A 23 31.41 -28.62 -11.94
C ASN A 23 32.40 -29.51 -11.18
N THR A 24 31.88 -30.33 -10.25
CA THR A 24 32.55 -31.58 -9.84
C THR A 24 31.62 -32.74 -10.16
N ALA A 25 32.03 -33.55 -11.13
CA ALA A 25 31.30 -34.73 -11.56
C ALA A 25 31.33 -35.85 -10.50
N TYR A 26 30.36 -36.75 -10.61
CA TYR A 26 30.20 -37.95 -9.80
C TYR A 26 31.25 -39.02 -10.18
N ASP A 27 31.98 -39.58 -9.23
CA ASP A 27 32.89 -40.73 -9.44
C ASP A 27 32.50 -41.88 -8.49
N PRO A 28 32.04 -43.05 -9.00
CA PRO A 28 31.42 -44.09 -8.17
C PRO A 28 32.30 -45.33 -7.91
N HIS A 29 33.59 -45.20 -7.57
CA HIS A 29 34.41 -46.36 -7.15
C HIS A 29 35.45 -46.08 -6.04
N ALA A 30 35.12 -46.44 -4.79
CA ALA A 30 36.10 -46.77 -3.75
C ALA A 30 35.50 -47.72 -2.69
N ILE A 31 36.08 -48.92 -2.53
CA ILE A 31 35.75 -49.91 -1.49
C ILE A 31 37.01 -50.15 -0.64
N SER A 32 36.89 -50.03 0.70
CA SER A 32 37.74 -50.67 1.75
C SER A 32 37.27 -50.13 3.10
N THR A 33 36.53 -50.86 3.95
CA THR A 33 37.03 -51.82 4.98
C THR A 33 38.16 -51.29 5.85
N ASP A 34 37.86 -50.88 7.10
CA ASP A 34 38.11 -51.71 8.30
C ASP A 34 37.69 -51.06 9.64
N ASN A 35 37.14 -51.90 10.55
CA ASN A 35 37.36 -52.01 12.01
C ASN A 35 37.32 -50.75 12.95
N LEU A 36 36.90 -50.82 14.22
CA LEU A 36 36.16 -51.80 15.06
C LEU A 36 35.74 -51.10 16.39
N MET A 37 34.81 -51.72 17.13
CA MET A 37 34.46 -51.56 18.56
C MET A 37 33.13 -50.86 18.92
N MET A 38 32.18 -51.70 19.34
CA MET A 38 31.15 -51.43 20.36
C MET A 38 31.68 -51.86 21.74
N PRO A 39 30.99 -51.45 22.83
CA PRO A 39 30.41 -52.51 23.65
C PRO A 39 28.94 -52.33 24.06
N GLU A 40 28.35 -53.50 24.29
CA GLU A 40 27.08 -53.89 24.94
C GLU A 40 26.77 -53.20 26.29
N ARG A 41 25.59 -53.30 26.95
CA ARG A 41 24.20 -53.79 26.71
C ARG A 41 23.39 -53.35 27.96
N LEU A 42 22.05 -53.34 27.91
CA LEU A 42 21.18 -53.92 28.97
C LEU A 42 19.71 -53.97 28.52
N ALA A 43 19.01 -55.05 28.89
CA ALA A 43 17.56 -55.29 28.68
C ALA A 43 16.78 -55.05 30.01
N ALA A 44 15.45 -55.18 30.17
CA ALA A 44 14.42 -55.86 29.37
C ALA A 44 12.98 -55.31 29.61
N THR A 45 12.01 -55.92 28.92
CA THR A 45 10.54 -55.73 28.85
C THR A 45 9.75 -56.22 30.10
N PRO A 46 8.38 -56.34 30.18
CA PRO A 46 7.31 -56.15 29.17
C PRO A 46 5.96 -55.49 29.60
N SER A 47 5.06 -55.32 28.63
CA SER A 47 3.61 -55.03 28.78
C SER A 47 2.78 -56.21 29.32
N PRO A 48 1.46 -56.04 29.56
CA PRO A 48 0.54 -56.92 28.81
C PRO A 48 -0.83 -56.36 28.36
N ARG A 49 -1.27 -56.84 27.18
CA ARG A 49 -2.66 -57.17 26.75
C ARG A 49 -3.67 -56.07 26.42
N GLY A 50 -4.40 -56.33 25.32
CA GLY A 50 -5.75 -55.83 25.04
C GLY A 50 -6.54 -56.89 24.26
N ARG A 51 -7.83 -56.66 23.92
CA ARG A 51 -8.55 -57.27 22.77
C ARG A 51 -10.02 -56.80 22.64
N MET A 52 -10.50 -56.85 21.40
CA MET A 52 -11.90 -57.11 20.94
C MET A 52 -13.03 -56.05 21.10
N ARG A 53 -13.50 -55.58 19.93
CA ARG A 53 -14.93 -55.37 19.55
C ARG A 53 -15.56 -56.75 19.20
N PRO A 54 -16.89 -56.93 18.89
CA PRO A 54 -17.93 -55.95 18.52
C PRO A 54 -19.34 -56.15 19.13
N GLY A 55 -20.30 -55.29 18.77
CA GLY A 55 -21.74 -55.49 19.02
C GLY A 55 -22.66 -54.39 18.44
N TYR A 56 -23.65 -54.78 17.64
CA TYR A 56 -24.83 -53.97 17.22
C TYR A 56 -25.89 -53.97 18.34
N PRO A 57 -26.78 -52.96 18.43
CA PRO A 57 -28.10 -52.97 17.74
C PRO A 57 -28.52 -51.58 17.21
N GLY A 58 -29.67 -51.36 16.55
CA GLY A 58 -30.73 -52.30 16.15
C GLY A 58 -32.17 -51.89 16.56
N ALA A 59 -32.63 -50.71 16.09
CA ALA A 59 -34.02 -50.31 15.74
C ALA A 59 -35.21 -50.34 16.75
N HIS A 60 -36.22 -49.49 16.43
CA HIS A 60 -37.59 -49.34 17.01
C HIS A 60 -37.69 -48.82 18.47
N ASP A 61 -38.69 -48.02 18.89
CA ASP A 61 -40.08 -47.75 18.44
C ASP A 61 -40.45 -46.24 18.53
N SER A 62 -41.20 -45.62 17.59
CA SER A 62 -42.68 -45.37 17.54
C SER A 62 -43.27 -44.61 18.76
N VAL A 63 -44.20 -43.63 18.71
CA VAL A 63 -45.28 -43.12 17.80
C VAL A 63 -45.38 -41.57 18.01
N GLY A 64 -45.95 -40.66 17.19
CA GLY A 64 -46.59 -40.66 15.85
C GLY A 64 -47.70 -39.57 15.71
N SER A 65 -48.10 -39.21 14.47
CA SER A 65 -49.16 -38.24 14.04
C SER A 65 -48.94 -36.72 14.32
N GLY A 66 -49.39 -35.76 13.50
CA GLY A 66 -50.03 -35.81 12.15
C GLY A 66 -50.64 -34.45 11.70
N HIS A 67 -50.80 -34.25 10.38
CA HIS A 67 -51.35 -33.05 9.66
C HIS A 67 -50.45 -31.79 9.61
N GLY A 68 -50.41 -30.98 8.52
CA GLY A 68 -50.97 -31.11 7.17
C GLY A 68 -51.43 -29.77 6.54
N TRP A 69 -51.10 -29.54 5.26
CA TRP A 69 -51.65 -28.54 4.29
C TRP A 69 -50.93 -27.17 4.06
N HIS A 70 -50.88 -26.83 2.75
CA HIS A 70 -50.49 -25.59 2.03
C HIS A 70 -51.80 -24.87 1.52
N PRO A 71 -51.79 -23.70 0.83
CA PRO A 71 -50.83 -22.58 0.71
C PRO A 71 -51.52 -21.15 0.84
N ASP A 72 -50.85 -20.11 0.33
CA ASP A 72 -51.33 -18.77 -0.12
C ASP A 72 -51.68 -17.64 0.88
N SER A 73 -50.96 -16.49 0.78
CA SER A 73 -51.48 -15.18 0.31
C SER A 73 -50.60 -13.96 0.68
N ILE A 74 -50.62 -12.92 -0.16
CA ILE A 74 -49.97 -11.60 -0.05
C ILE A 74 -51.08 -10.52 0.03
N PRO A 75 -51.03 -9.52 0.94
CA PRO A 75 -50.71 -8.12 0.54
C PRO A 75 -49.98 -7.29 1.64
N GLY A 76 -49.34 -6.15 1.36
CA GLY A 76 -49.15 -5.43 0.10
C GLY A 76 -48.26 -4.17 0.24
N THR A 77 -47.88 -3.56 -0.88
CA THR A 77 -47.08 -2.32 -1.02
C THR A 77 -47.95 -1.05 -0.84
N PRO A 78 -47.41 0.20 -0.78
CA PRO A 78 -47.12 0.93 -2.04
C PRO A 78 -46.03 2.04 -2.05
N MET A 79 -45.43 2.23 -3.24
CA MET A 79 -44.92 3.49 -3.86
C MET A 79 -43.75 4.28 -3.24
N ASP A 80 -43.04 5.17 -3.97
CA ASP A 80 -42.51 5.24 -5.36
C ASP A 80 -41.70 6.55 -5.47
N SER A 81 -40.54 6.59 -6.15
CA SER A 81 -40.02 7.81 -6.83
C SER A 81 -38.67 7.60 -7.53
N ARG A 82 -38.70 7.79 -8.86
CA ARG A 82 -37.65 7.68 -9.90
C ARG A 82 -36.59 8.80 -9.77
N CYS A 83 -35.40 8.76 -10.39
CA CYS A 83 -35.07 8.88 -11.83
C CYS A 83 -33.51 8.83 -11.97
N THR A 84 -32.83 8.58 -13.09
CA THR A 84 -33.14 8.09 -14.46
C THR A 84 -31.81 7.69 -15.13
N THR A 85 -31.85 6.69 -16.02
CA THR A 85 -30.70 6.27 -16.86
C THR A 85 -31.09 6.36 -18.34
N PRO A 86 -30.24 6.84 -19.25
CA PRO A 86 -30.44 6.65 -20.68
C PRO A 86 -29.85 5.31 -21.13
N THR A 87 -30.71 4.41 -21.59
CA THR A 87 -30.34 3.21 -22.36
C THR A 87 -29.96 3.61 -23.80
N LEU A 88 -28.99 2.91 -24.40
CA LEU A 88 -28.76 2.95 -25.84
C LEU A 88 -28.58 1.52 -26.39
N SER A 89 -29.27 1.28 -27.51
CA SER A 89 -29.34 0.01 -28.25
C SER A 89 -28.08 -0.25 -29.07
N PRO A 90 -27.73 -1.51 -29.42
CA PRO A 90 -26.59 -1.78 -30.30
C PRO A 90 -26.91 -1.37 -31.75
N TYR A 91 -25.99 -0.64 -32.38
CA TYR A 91 -26.04 -0.34 -33.81
C TYR A 91 -24.99 -1.15 -34.56
N ASN A 92 -25.44 -2.04 -35.44
CA ASN A 92 -24.64 -2.52 -36.55
C ASN A 92 -24.49 -1.39 -37.58
N HIS A 93 -23.30 -1.23 -38.16
CA HIS A 93 -23.14 -0.60 -39.47
C HIS A 93 -21.96 -1.18 -40.21
N ASP A 94 -22.26 -1.99 -41.24
CA ASP A 94 -21.39 -2.11 -42.40
C ASP A 94 -21.24 -0.73 -43.06
N PHE A 95 -20.02 -0.37 -43.49
CA PHE A 95 -19.86 0.47 -44.67
C PHE A 95 -18.49 0.24 -45.33
N SER A 96 -18.54 -0.29 -46.54
CA SER A 96 -17.46 -0.18 -47.52
C SER A 96 -17.35 1.26 -48.02
N GLY A 97 -16.13 1.77 -48.20
CA GLY A 97 -15.95 3.19 -48.56
C GLY A 97 -14.50 3.59 -48.84
N SER A 98 -13.93 3.08 -49.95
CA SER A 98 -12.61 3.49 -50.42
C SER A 98 -12.54 5.00 -50.68
N ARG A 99 -11.55 5.70 -50.09
CA ARG A 99 -11.02 6.96 -50.66
C ARG A 99 -9.57 7.20 -50.23
N SER A 100 -8.69 7.12 -51.21
CA SER A 100 -7.27 7.43 -51.13
C SER A 100 -7.02 8.93 -51.08
N TYR A 101 -6.13 9.38 -50.18
CA TYR A 101 -5.34 10.60 -50.37
C TYR A 101 -3.88 10.35 -50.01
N LEU A 102 -3.01 10.65 -50.96
CA LEU A 102 -1.54 10.54 -50.86
C LEU A 102 -0.92 11.83 -50.31
N SER A 103 0.37 11.73 -49.97
CA SER A 103 1.32 12.83 -49.69
C SER A 103 1.25 13.40 -48.25
N THR A 104 2.35 13.78 -47.59
CA THR A 104 3.73 14.03 -48.09
C THR A 104 4.79 13.64 -47.05
N THR A 105 5.95 13.16 -47.52
CA THR A 105 7.11 12.78 -46.71
C THR A 105 8.01 13.98 -46.36
N THR A 106 8.89 13.79 -45.36
CA THR A 106 10.22 14.43 -45.18
C THR A 106 10.28 15.69 -44.29
N LEU A 107 10.96 15.56 -43.13
CA LEU A 107 12.24 16.24 -42.85
C LEU A 107 12.82 15.77 -41.50
N VAL A 108 13.83 14.90 -41.55
CA VAL A 108 14.63 14.49 -40.39
C VAL A 108 15.95 15.24 -40.42
N ASN A 109 16.24 16.04 -39.38
CA ASN A 109 17.54 16.69 -39.24
C ASN A 109 18.61 15.70 -38.78
N LYS A 110 19.71 15.58 -39.55
CA LYS A 110 20.96 14.96 -39.11
C LYS A 110 21.89 16.03 -38.52
N GLY A 111 22.47 15.73 -37.36
CA GLY A 111 23.58 16.47 -36.74
C GLY A 111 24.71 15.48 -36.36
N PRO A 112 25.98 15.93 -36.30
CA PRO A 112 27.14 15.06 -36.46
C PRO A 112 27.53 14.28 -35.20
N GLY A 113 28.17 13.12 -35.40
CA GLY A 113 28.51 12.18 -34.34
C GLY A 113 29.95 12.25 -33.83
N SER A 114 30.22 11.48 -32.77
CA SER A 114 31.57 11.17 -32.27
C SER A 114 31.53 9.93 -31.35
N GLY A 115 32.52 9.04 -31.47
CA GLY A 115 32.82 8.03 -30.45
C GLY A 115 32.28 6.62 -30.69
N HIS A 116 33.00 5.82 -31.47
CA HIS A 116 32.89 4.36 -31.40
C HIS A 116 33.39 3.87 -30.03
N LEU A 117 32.49 3.36 -29.19
CA LEU A 117 32.82 2.31 -28.22
C LEU A 117 32.15 1.02 -28.69
N SER A 118 32.96 -0.04 -28.81
CA SER A 118 32.51 -1.36 -29.25
C SER A 118 31.65 -2.02 -28.17
N SER A 119 30.33 -1.87 -28.27
CA SER A 119 29.40 -2.73 -27.55
C SER A 119 29.51 -4.16 -28.07
N SER A 120 29.83 -5.11 -27.21
CA SER A 120 29.81 -6.54 -27.53
C SER A 120 28.40 -6.96 -27.95
N THR A 121 28.19 -7.13 -29.25
CA THR A 121 26.87 -7.42 -29.83
C THR A 121 26.55 -8.90 -29.66
N PHE A 122 25.81 -9.26 -28.61
CA PHE A 122 25.02 -10.49 -28.65
C PHE A 122 23.91 -10.31 -29.70
N PRO A 123 23.68 -11.30 -30.59
CA PRO A 123 22.65 -11.17 -31.60
C PRO A 123 21.27 -11.19 -30.92
N SER A 124 20.53 -10.08 -31.00
CA SER A 124 19.12 -10.07 -30.64
C SER A 124 18.37 -10.97 -31.60
N LYS A 125 18.04 -12.20 -31.17
CA LYS A 125 17.07 -13.03 -31.88
C LYS A 125 15.76 -12.24 -31.94
N ASN A 126 15.42 -11.82 -33.15
CA ASN A 126 14.17 -11.26 -33.65
C ASN A 126 13.21 -10.65 -32.61
N SER A 127 12.86 -9.37 -32.79
CA SER A 127 11.67 -8.82 -32.14
C SER A 127 10.43 -9.58 -32.65
N LEU A 128 10.02 -10.61 -31.90
CA LEU A 128 8.89 -11.49 -32.21
C LEU A 128 7.55 -10.76 -32.28
N VAL A 129 7.50 -9.49 -31.84
CA VAL A 129 6.34 -8.62 -31.87
C VAL A 129 6.58 -7.55 -32.95
N SER A 130 5.83 -7.61 -34.05
CA SER A 130 5.75 -6.51 -35.00
C SER A 130 5.07 -5.29 -34.36
N GLN A 131 5.37 -4.06 -34.81
CA GLN A 131 4.65 -2.90 -34.27
C GLN A 131 3.14 -2.94 -34.58
N ASP A 132 2.77 -3.62 -35.67
CA ASP A 132 1.37 -3.81 -36.10
C ASP A 132 0.57 -4.75 -35.18
N SER A 133 1.23 -5.56 -34.34
CA SER A 133 0.57 -6.42 -33.35
C SER A 133 0.32 -5.76 -31.99
N ILE A 134 0.65 -4.46 -31.85
CA ILE A 134 0.34 -3.65 -30.67
C ILE A 134 -0.79 -2.68 -31.00
N SER A 135 -2.00 -2.99 -30.54
CA SER A 135 -3.11 -2.04 -30.57
C SER A 135 -2.96 -0.99 -29.47
N ARG A 136 -3.34 0.25 -29.80
CA ARG A 136 -3.49 1.34 -28.84
C ARG A 136 -4.97 1.60 -28.63
N LEU A 137 -5.53 1.07 -27.54
CA LEU A 137 -6.95 1.23 -27.22
C LEU A 137 -7.29 2.70 -26.94
N HIS A 138 -6.46 3.34 -26.12
CA HIS A 138 -6.65 4.72 -25.69
C HIS A 138 -5.33 5.50 -25.63
N ASP A 139 -5.44 6.82 -25.78
CA ASP A 139 -4.32 7.74 -25.64
C ASP A 139 -3.66 7.68 -24.25
N ARG A 140 -4.42 7.26 -23.23
CA ARG A 140 -3.99 7.10 -21.83
C ARG A 140 -4.60 5.85 -21.21
N ASP A 141 -3.89 5.23 -20.28
CA ASP A 141 -4.34 4.05 -19.52
C ASP A 141 -5.24 4.37 -18.31
N ASP A 142 -5.30 5.64 -17.87
CA ASP A 142 -6.14 6.10 -16.75
C ASP A 142 -7.54 6.61 -17.16
N VAL A 143 -7.99 6.34 -18.39
CA VAL A 143 -9.20 6.93 -19.00
C VAL A 143 -10.48 6.61 -18.21
N GLU A 144 -10.63 5.37 -17.74
CA GLU A 144 -11.82 4.95 -16.98
C GLU A 144 -11.85 5.55 -15.56
N LEU A 145 -10.67 5.79 -14.98
CA LEU A 145 -10.47 6.26 -13.61
C LEU A 145 -10.56 7.80 -13.52
N SER A 146 -9.99 8.52 -14.48
CA SER A 146 -9.83 9.99 -14.45
C SER A 146 -10.80 10.72 -15.39
N LYS A 147 -12.11 10.57 -15.11
CA LYS A 147 -13.19 11.22 -15.89
C LYS A 147 -13.03 12.75 -15.92
N GLY A 148 -13.35 13.35 -17.07
CA GLY A 148 -12.80 14.64 -17.53
C GLY A 148 -12.74 15.80 -16.52
N TRP A 149 -13.75 16.01 -15.68
CA TRP A 149 -13.77 17.10 -14.70
C TRP A 149 -12.74 16.92 -13.57
N ARG A 150 -12.55 15.68 -13.07
CA ARG A 150 -11.51 15.36 -12.07
C ARG A 150 -10.14 15.67 -12.63
N ARG A 151 -9.88 15.21 -13.86
CA ARG A 151 -8.64 15.50 -14.59
C ARG A 151 -8.43 16.98 -14.86
N PHE A 152 -9.50 17.74 -15.12
CA PHE A 152 -9.41 19.20 -15.27
C PHE A 152 -8.98 19.88 -13.97
N ILE A 153 -9.62 19.57 -12.85
CA ILE A 153 -9.28 20.10 -11.52
C ILE A 153 -7.85 19.70 -11.12
N PHE A 154 -7.45 18.46 -11.39
CA PHE A 154 -6.10 17.96 -11.07
C PHE A 154 -4.97 18.77 -11.74
N LYS A 155 -5.22 19.43 -12.89
CA LYS A 155 -4.23 20.33 -13.53
C LYS A 155 -3.84 21.53 -12.65
N PHE A 156 -4.72 21.94 -11.73
CA PHE A 156 -4.49 23.07 -10.83
C PHE A 156 -3.72 22.68 -9.56
N VAL A 157 -3.59 21.39 -9.26
CA VAL A 157 -2.95 20.87 -8.03
C VAL A 157 -1.57 21.48 -7.76
N PRO A 158 -0.64 21.61 -8.72
CA PRO A 158 0.66 22.23 -8.45
C PRO A 158 0.58 23.71 -8.07
N PHE A 159 -0.34 24.46 -8.69
CA PHE A 159 -0.54 25.88 -8.42
C PHE A 159 -1.22 26.09 -7.07
N LEU A 160 -2.18 25.22 -6.72
CA LEU A 160 -2.81 25.17 -5.40
C LEU A 160 -1.81 24.78 -4.32
N ALA A 161 -0.92 23.81 -4.57
CA ALA A 161 0.14 23.44 -3.64
C ALA A 161 1.13 24.58 -3.42
N LEU A 162 1.55 25.28 -4.48
CA LEU A 162 2.42 26.46 -4.39
C LEU A 162 1.77 27.61 -3.60
N ALA A 163 0.49 27.90 -3.88
CA ALA A 163 -0.28 28.90 -3.16
C ALA A 163 -0.49 28.51 -1.68
N ASN A 164 -0.75 27.24 -1.40
CA ASN A 164 -0.90 26.70 -0.05
C ASN A 164 0.39 26.87 0.76
N THR A 165 1.53 26.46 0.21
CA THR A 165 2.85 26.68 0.83
C THR A 165 3.13 28.17 1.04
N GLY A 166 2.88 29.03 0.05
CA GLY A 166 3.11 30.48 0.16
C GLY A 166 2.25 31.14 1.24
N LEU A 167 0.94 30.86 1.27
CA LEU A 167 0.01 31.40 2.26
C LEU A 167 0.31 30.85 3.66
N TYR A 168 0.66 29.58 3.79
CA TYR A 168 1.06 28.99 5.06
C TYR A 168 2.35 29.62 5.62
N LEU A 169 3.38 29.83 4.77
CA LEU A 169 4.62 30.50 5.18
C LEU A 169 4.38 31.97 5.55
N ALA A 170 3.49 32.68 4.85
CA ALA A 170 3.09 34.04 5.20
C ALA A 170 2.37 34.11 6.56
N TYR A 171 1.43 33.18 6.81
CA TYR A 171 0.76 33.02 8.10
C TYR A 171 1.77 32.71 9.23
N LEU A 172 2.70 31.77 9.01
CA LEU A 172 3.72 31.40 9.97
C LEU A 172 4.66 32.58 10.29
N GLY A 173 5.08 33.34 9.27
CA GLY A 173 5.89 34.54 9.43
C GLY A 173 5.19 35.64 10.23
N LEU A 174 3.92 35.91 9.92
CA LEU A 174 3.09 36.83 10.72
C LEU A 174 2.96 36.34 12.17
N ARG A 175 2.73 35.04 12.37
CA ARG A 175 2.59 34.42 13.69
C ARG A 175 3.84 34.56 14.54
N ILE A 176 5.03 34.34 13.97
CA ILE A 176 6.32 34.61 14.62
C ILE A 176 6.44 36.10 15.01
N ALA A 177 6.11 37.01 14.08
CA ALA A 177 6.17 38.45 14.33
C ALA A 177 5.24 38.89 15.46
N CYS A 178 3.99 38.41 15.48
CA CYS A 178 3.01 38.71 16.54
C CYS A 178 3.46 38.26 17.92
N VAL A 179 4.07 37.07 18.05
CA VAL A 179 4.63 36.61 19.34
C VAL A 179 5.76 37.55 19.79
N ILE A 180 6.70 37.89 18.91
CA ILE A 180 7.83 38.79 19.23
C ILE A 180 7.33 40.19 19.60
N LEU A 181 6.35 40.74 18.88
CA LEU A 181 5.79 42.07 19.15
C LEU A 181 4.99 42.10 20.45
N ALA A 182 4.21 41.05 20.75
CA ALA A 182 3.54 40.89 22.03
C ALA A 182 4.55 40.87 23.19
N GLN A 183 5.63 40.10 23.07
CA GLN A 183 6.68 40.06 24.09
C GLN A 183 7.32 41.43 24.33
N LYS A 184 7.64 42.18 23.26
CA LYS A 184 8.22 43.53 23.37
C LYS A 184 7.26 44.52 24.01
N LYS A 185 5.97 44.47 23.66
CA LYS A 185 4.95 45.41 24.15
C LYS A 185 4.58 45.17 25.62
N PHE A 186 4.44 43.91 26.03
CA PHE A 186 4.01 43.56 27.38
C PHE A 186 5.16 43.21 28.34
N ASN A 187 6.41 43.16 27.84
CA ASN A 187 7.61 42.76 28.59
C ASN A 187 7.48 41.40 29.32
N VAL A 188 6.77 40.46 28.68
CA VAL A 188 6.45 39.12 29.22
C VAL A 188 6.80 38.08 28.15
N VAL A 189 7.31 36.91 28.56
CA VAL A 189 7.53 35.78 27.66
C VAL A 189 6.25 34.95 27.51
N TYR A 190 5.92 34.52 26.29
CA TYR A 190 4.77 33.65 25.99
C TYR A 190 5.24 32.21 25.68
N PRO A 191 5.66 31.41 26.69
CA PRO A 191 6.23 30.09 26.44
C PRO A 191 5.23 29.11 25.82
N GLY A 192 3.94 29.18 26.18
CA GLY A 192 2.88 28.37 25.58
C GLY A 192 2.72 28.63 24.07
N ALA A 193 2.79 29.90 23.64
CA ALA A 193 2.72 30.27 22.23
C ALA A 193 3.94 29.78 21.44
N TRP A 194 5.16 29.86 22.01
CA TRP A 194 6.37 29.30 21.39
C TRP A 194 6.35 27.78 21.29
N VAL A 195 5.89 27.07 22.32
CA VAL A 195 5.76 25.61 22.28
C VAL A 195 4.71 25.20 21.22
N PHE A 196 3.56 25.87 21.18
CA PHE A 196 2.53 25.56 20.18
C PHE A 196 2.99 25.88 18.75
N LEU A 197 3.71 26.98 18.54
CA LEU A 197 4.35 27.30 17.26
C LEU A 197 5.40 26.25 16.86
N GLY A 198 6.22 25.77 17.81
CA GLY A 198 7.17 24.69 17.57
C GLY A 198 6.48 23.40 17.13
N VAL A 199 5.41 23.00 17.81
CA VAL A 199 4.56 21.85 17.43
C VAL A 199 3.95 22.04 16.03
N GLU A 200 3.46 23.23 15.72
CA GLU A 200 2.92 23.55 14.40
C GLU A 200 3.98 23.41 13.29
N ILE A 201 5.20 23.93 13.49
CA ILE A 201 6.31 23.79 12.55
C ILE A 201 6.69 22.30 12.37
N ILE A 202 6.78 21.54 13.47
CA ILE A 202 7.12 20.11 13.46
C ILE A 202 6.11 19.29 12.64
N VAL A 203 4.81 19.59 12.75
CA VAL A 203 3.74 18.96 11.92
C VAL A 203 3.75 19.48 10.49
N ALA A 204 4.08 20.76 10.28
CA ALA A 204 4.08 21.37 8.97
C ALA A 204 5.19 20.85 8.04
N ILE A 205 6.36 20.47 8.57
CA ILE A 205 7.49 19.95 7.75
C ILE A 205 7.06 18.81 6.80
N PRO A 206 6.50 17.67 7.26
CA PRO A 206 6.07 16.60 6.36
C PRO A 206 4.94 17.04 5.40
N SER A 207 4.03 17.92 5.84
CA SER A 207 2.98 18.48 4.98
C SER A 207 3.54 19.35 3.85
N GLN A 208 4.49 20.25 4.15
CA GLN A 208 5.13 21.09 3.12
C GLN A 208 6.05 20.29 2.20
N MET A 209 6.68 19.23 2.69
CA MET A 209 7.41 18.27 1.85
C MET A 209 6.47 17.51 0.90
N HIS A 210 5.27 17.13 1.36
CA HIS A 210 4.24 16.54 0.51
C HIS A 210 3.66 17.55 -0.50
N ASN A 211 3.48 18.83 -0.13
CA ASN A 211 3.10 19.89 -1.06
C ASN A 211 4.18 20.09 -2.15
N PHE A 212 5.46 20.17 -1.77
CA PHE A 212 6.56 20.30 -2.72
C PHE A 212 6.65 19.09 -3.67
N TRP A 213 6.40 17.88 -3.17
CA TRP A 213 6.24 16.68 -4.02
C TRP A 213 5.06 16.82 -4.99
N THR A 214 3.92 17.28 -4.48
CA THR A 214 2.68 17.47 -5.23
C THR A 214 2.83 18.52 -6.34
N MET A 215 3.71 19.51 -6.19
CA MET A 215 4.07 20.44 -7.27
C MET A 215 4.68 19.73 -8.50
N TRP A 216 5.32 18.57 -8.35
CA TRP A 216 5.85 17.80 -9.47
C TRP A 216 4.78 17.13 -10.34
N ALA A 217 3.52 17.13 -9.92
CA ALA A 217 2.38 16.75 -10.78
C ALA A 217 2.21 17.67 -12.01
N LEU A 218 2.98 18.77 -12.11
CA LEU A 218 3.17 19.53 -13.37
C LEU A 218 3.67 18.64 -14.52
N LYS A 219 4.51 17.64 -14.22
CA LYS A 219 5.02 16.72 -15.22
C LYS A 219 3.90 15.75 -15.62
N LYS A 220 3.39 15.88 -16.85
CA LYS A 220 2.25 15.10 -17.32
C LYS A 220 2.63 13.63 -17.56
N ARG A 221 1.90 12.72 -16.91
CA ARG A 221 1.92 11.28 -17.23
C ARG A 221 1.08 10.99 -18.49
N ASN A 222 1.78 10.65 -19.57
CA ASN A 222 1.22 10.34 -20.89
C ASN A 222 1.55 8.89 -21.30
N ARG A 223 1.13 7.90 -20.49
CA ARG A 223 1.27 6.47 -20.81
C ARG A 223 0.00 5.99 -21.54
N PRO A 224 0.09 5.47 -22.78
CA PRO A 224 -1.07 4.98 -23.51
C PRO A 224 -1.60 3.65 -22.95
N GLN A 225 -2.87 3.33 -23.24
CA GLN A 225 -3.41 2.00 -23.00
C GLN A 225 -3.08 1.12 -24.22
N LEU A 226 -2.32 0.04 -24.02
CA LEU A 226 -1.86 -0.84 -25.09
C LEU A 226 -2.39 -2.27 -24.89
N ARG A 227 -2.57 -3.02 -25.99
CA ARG A 227 -2.83 -4.47 -25.97
C ARG A 227 -2.10 -5.19 -27.11
N LEU A 228 -1.45 -6.31 -26.80
CA LEU A 228 -1.00 -7.27 -27.82
C LEU A 228 -2.21 -7.97 -28.46
N THR A 229 -2.35 -7.85 -29.78
CA THR A 229 -3.47 -8.44 -30.54
C THR A 229 -3.07 -9.67 -31.36
N SER A 230 -1.77 -9.92 -31.56
CA SER A 230 -1.27 -11.15 -32.16
C SER A 230 -1.01 -12.22 -31.07
N ASP A 231 -0.84 -13.46 -31.51
CA ASP A 231 -0.32 -14.57 -30.70
C ASP A 231 1.21 -14.72 -30.86
N GLU A 232 1.82 -13.96 -31.77
CA GLU A 232 3.28 -13.75 -31.82
C GLU A 232 3.70 -12.81 -30.67
N VAL A 233 3.87 -13.38 -29.48
CA VAL A 233 4.13 -12.66 -28.22
C VAL A 233 5.39 -13.16 -27.51
N PRO A 234 6.05 -12.38 -26.63
CA PRO A 234 7.28 -12.80 -25.96
C PRO A 234 7.05 -13.93 -24.93
N GLY A 235 8.12 -14.65 -24.61
CA GLY A 235 8.09 -15.67 -23.55
C GLY A 235 7.98 -15.06 -22.16
N VAL A 236 7.12 -15.62 -21.28
CA VAL A 236 6.95 -15.14 -19.89
C VAL A 236 6.94 -16.30 -18.88
N ASP A 237 7.76 -16.19 -17.82
CA ASP A 237 7.75 -17.07 -16.66
C ASP A 237 6.94 -16.46 -15.51
N VAL A 238 5.74 -16.96 -15.24
CA VAL A 238 4.81 -16.45 -14.22
C VAL A 238 5.00 -17.22 -12.91
N PHE A 239 5.45 -16.54 -11.86
CA PHE A 239 5.57 -17.10 -10.52
C PHE A 239 4.33 -16.81 -9.67
N VAL A 240 3.79 -17.81 -8.98
CA VAL A 240 2.81 -17.63 -7.90
C VAL A 240 3.50 -18.01 -6.60
N THR A 241 3.80 -17.03 -5.74
CA THR A 241 4.53 -17.27 -4.49
C THR A 241 3.61 -17.43 -3.31
N CYS A 242 3.71 -18.55 -2.59
CA CYS A 242 2.97 -18.83 -1.36
C CYS A 242 3.88 -19.34 -0.23
N CYS A 243 3.39 -19.24 1.01
CA CYS A 243 4.04 -19.68 2.23
C CYS A 243 3.02 -19.95 3.35
N GLY A 244 2.12 -20.91 3.12
CA GLY A 244 1.14 -21.37 4.11
C GLY A 244 -0.15 -20.53 4.18
N GLU A 245 -0.46 -19.76 3.14
CA GLU A 245 -1.83 -19.35 2.84
C GLU A 245 -2.72 -20.59 2.55
N ASP A 246 -4.04 -20.41 2.55
CA ASP A 246 -5.00 -21.48 2.31
C ASP A 246 -4.93 -22.02 0.87
N ASP A 247 -5.04 -23.34 0.71
CA ASP A 247 -4.93 -24.02 -0.59
C ASP A 247 -5.97 -23.49 -1.60
N GLU A 248 -7.21 -23.20 -1.20
CA GLU A 248 -8.22 -22.68 -2.14
C GLU A 248 -7.90 -21.27 -2.63
N VAL A 249 -7.34 -20.43 -1.76
CA VAL A 249 -6.88 -19.08 -2.12
C VAL A 249 -5.76 -19.15 -3.16
N ILE A 250 -4.78 -20.02 -2.93
CA ILE A 250 -3.67 -20.24 -3.86
C ILE A 250 -4.18 -20.81 -5.20
N LEU A 251 -5.03 -21.84 -5.15
CA LEU A 251 -5.53 -22.53 -6.34
C LEU A 251 -6.40 -21.65 -7.22
N ASP A 252 -7.12 -20.67 -6.67
CA ASP A 252 -7.87 -19.69 -7.46
C ASP A 252 -6.93 -18.76 -8.25
N THR A 253 -5.90 -18.22 -7.60
CA THR A 253 -4.85 -17.44 -8.26
C THR A 253 -4.13 -18.26 -9.32
N VAL A 254 -3.82 -19.53 -9.04
CA VAL A 254 -3.18 -20.46 -9.99
C VAL A 254 -4.07 -20.73 -11.21
N ARG A 255 -5.37 -21.03 -11.02
CA ARG A 255 -6.31 -21.26 -12.14
C ARG A 255 -6.42 -20.02 -13.03
N ALA A 256 -6.61 -18.84 -12.43
CA ALA A 256 -6.67 -17.58 -13.17
C ALA A 256 -5.35 -17.23 -13.88
N ALA A 257 -4.20 -17.55 -13.28
CA ALA A 257 -2.90 -17.39 -13.93
C ALA A 257 -2.68 -18.38 -15.09
N CYS A 258 -3.21 -19.61 -15.03
CA CYS A 258 -3.09 -20.58 -16.11
C CYS A 258 -4.04 -20.31 -17.29
N ASP A 259 -5.17 -19.64 -17.05
CA ASP A 259 -6.20 -19.33 -18.05
C ASP A 259 -6.18 -17.87 -18.53
N LEU A 260 -5.02 -17.22 -18.46
CA LEU A 260 -4.78 -15.90 -19.06
C LEU A 260 -5.02 -15.94 -20.58
N ASP A 261 -5.48 -14.81 -21.13
CA ASP A 261 -5.54 -14.58 -22.57
C ASP A 261 -4.12 -14.34 -23.09
N TYR A 262 -3.38 -15.44 -23.25
CA TYR A 262 -2.02 -15.50 -23.78
C TYR A 262 -1.79 -16.91 -24.35
N PRO A 263 -1.05 -17.08 -25.46
CA PRO A 263 -0.82 -18.41 -26.04
C PRO A 263 -0.04 -19.31 -25.07
N ARG A 264 -0.58 -20.50 -24.78
CA ARG A 264 -0.10 -21.39 -23.70
C ARG A 264 1.30 -21.98 -23.91
N ASP A 265 1.85 -21.91 -25.11
CA ASP A 265 3.23 -22.25 -25.45
C ASP A 265 4.22 -21.08 -25.23
N ARG A 266 3.70 -19.87 -24.99
CA ARG A 266 4.46 -18.62 -24.81
C ARG A 266 4.56 -18.18 -23.34
N PHE A 267 3.91 -18.87 -22.42
CA PHE A 267 4.09 -18.63 -20.99
C PHE A 267 3.89 -19.90 -20.16
N ARG A 268 4.46 -19.92 -18.96
CA ARG A 268 4.24 -20.98 -17.97
C ARG A 268 4.04 -20.41 -16.58
N VAL A 269 3.27 -21.12 -15.77
CA VAL A 269 2.95 -20.77 -14.39
C VAL A 269 3.73 -21.72 -13.47
N ILE A 270 4.50 -21.16 -12.55
CA ILE A 270 5.29 -21.92 -11.56
C ILE A 270 4.80 -21.52 -10.17
N VAL A 271 4.21 -22.47 -9.46
CA VAL A 271 3.89 -22.32 -8.03
C VAL A 271 5.17 -22.50 -7.23
N LEU A 272 5.55 -21.46 -6.50
CA LEU A 272 6.73 -21.44 -5.63
C LEU A 272 6.26 -21.53 -4.17
N ASP A 273 6.12 -22.75 -3.66
CA ASP A 273 5.64 -23.02 -2.30
C ASP A 273 6.78 -23.03 -1.28
N ASP A 274 6.90 -21.93 -0.53
CA ASP A 274 7.81 -21.81 0.61
C ASP A 274 7.22 -22.41 1.90
N GLY A 275 5.97 -22.89 1.90
CA GLY A 275 5.33 -23.67 2.96
C GLY A 275 5.65 -25.17 2.87
N LYS A 276 5.71 -25.71 1.65
CA LYS A 276 5.83 -27.14 1.31
C LYS A 276 4.65 -27.97 1.84
N ALA A 277 3.44 -27.54 1.49
CA ALA A 277 2.20 -28.21 1.85
C ALA A 277 1.92 -29.40 0.92
N ALA A 278 1.85 -30.61 1.48
CA ALA A 278 1.59 -31.82 0.69
C ALA A 278 0.20 -31.85 0.03
N SER A 279 -0.78 -31.15 0.62
CA SER A 279 -2.11 -30.95 0.03
C SER A 279 -2.06 -30.06 -1.20
N LEU A 280 -1.36 -28.92 -1.12
CA LEU A 280 -1.13 -28.01 -2.24
C LEU A 280 -0.35 -28.69 -3.38
N GLU A 281 0.73 -29.41 -3.05
CA GLU A 281 1.50 -30.19 -4.04
C GLU A 281 0.62 -31.18 -4.79
N ALA A 282 -0.23 -31.93 -4.07
CA ALA A 282 -1.17 -32.87 -4.69
C ALA A 282 -2.22 -32.15 -5.56
N ALA A 283 -2.76 -31.01 -5.11
CA ALA A 283 -3.77 -30.25 -5.84
C ALA A 283 -3.19 -29.58 -7.11
N VAL A 284 -1.99 -29.00 -7.05
CA VAL A 284 -1.31 -28.39 -8.21
C VAL A 284 -0.92 -29.48 -9.22
N ASN A 285 -0.42 -30.63 -8.77
CA ASN A 285 -0.16 -31.77 -9.64
C ASN A 285 -1.43 -32.34 -10.31
N GLN A 286 -2.60 -32.26 -9.64
CA GLN A 286 -3.88 -32.60 -10.27
C GLN A 286 -4.29 -31.55 -11.33
N LEU A 287 -4.09 -30.26 -11.06
CA LEU A 287 -4.35 -29.20 -12.04
C LEU A 287 -3.41 -29.26 -13.25
N ALA A 288 -2.18 -29.77 -13.12
CA ALA A 288 -1.22 -29.90 -14.21
C ALA A 288 -1.69 -30.86 -15.33
N TYR A 289 -2.61 -31.79 -15.06
CA TYR A 289 -3.25 -32.60 -16.11
C TYR A 289 -4.22 -31.80 -17.00
N VAL A 290 -4.71 -30.65 -16.51
CA VAL A 290 -5.58 -29.72 -17.25
C VAL A 290 -4.76 -28.58 -17.87
N TYR A 291 -3.78 -28.08 -17.13
CA TYR A 291 -2.92 -26.97 -17.52
C TYR A 291 -1.49 -27.45 -17.75
N SER A 292 -1.18 -27.84 -18.98
CA SER A 292 0.15 -28.33 -19.40
C SER A 292 1.31 -27.32 -19.22
N ASN A 293 0.98 -26.06 -18.95
CA ASN A 293 1.90 -24.96 -18.68
C ASN A 293 2.09 -24.68 -17.17
N LEU A 294 1.54 -25.52 -16.29
CA LEU A 294 1.62 -25.39 -14.83
C LEU A 294 2.71 -26.31 -14.24
N TYR A 295 3.53 -25.73 -13.37
CA TYR A 295 4.61 -26.41 -12.64
C TYR A 295 4.50 -26.12 -11.13
N TYR A 296 4.91 -27.08 -10.31
CA TYR A 296 5.05 -26.93 -8.86
C TYR A 296 6.51 -27.03 -8.45
N MET A 297 6.96 -26.15 -7.54
CA MET A 297 8.30 -26.19 -6.95
C MET A 297 8.22 -25.79 -5.47
N ALA A 298 8.96 -26.53 -4.64
CA ALA A 298 9.14 -26.20 -3.22
C ALA A 298 10.60 -26.40 -2.81
N ARG A 299 11.25 -25.32 -2.37
CA ARG A 299 12.68 -25.35 -2.01
C ARG A 299 12.93 -26.05 -0.67
N THR A 300 14.13 -26.63 -0.53
CA THR A 300 14.59 -27.17 0.74
C THR A 300 15.14 -26.06 1.64
N LYS A 301 14.52 -25.86 2.81
CA LYS A 301 14.99 -24.91 3.84
C LYS A 301 15.85 -25.63 4.88
N VAL A 302 17.13 -25.29 4.94
CA VAL A 302 18.08 -25.85 5.94
C VAL A 302 17.92 -25.13 7.28
N LYS A 303 17.75 -25.89 8.36
CA LYS A 303 17.57 -25.34 9.72
C LYS A 303 18.82 -24.55 10.14
N GLY A 304 18.63 -23.28 10.50
CA GLY A 304 19.71 -22.38 10.93
C GLY A 304 20.31 -21.53 9.80
N VAL A 305 20.04 -21.86 8.54
CA VAL A 305 20.45 -21.03 7.39
C VAL A 305 19.32 -20.04 7.06
N PRO A 306 19.61 -18.72 6.93
CA PRO A 306 18.63 -17.76 6.46
C PRO A 306 18.13 -18.11 5.04
N HIS A 307 16.82 -18.29 4.88
CA HIS A 307 16.21 -18.57 3.56
C HIS A 307 15.62 -17.32 2.89
N HIS A 308 15.71 -16.14 3.54
CA HIS A 308 15.31 -14.84 3.00
C HIS A 308 13.88 -14.74 2.43
N PHE A 309 12.94 -15.56 2.94
CA PHE A 309 11.50 -15.49 2.65
C PHE A 309 11.20 -15.39 1.13
N LYS A 310 10.29 -14.49 0.72
CA LYS A 310 9.84 -14.32 -0.67
C LYS A 310 10.99 -14.02 -1.64
N ALA A 311 11.93 -13.12 -1.29
CA ALA A 311 13.09 -12.81 -2.14
C ALA A 311 13.92 -14.06 -2.47
N GLY A 312 14.21 -14.89 -1.46
CA GLY A 312 14.92 -16.14 -1.67
C GLY A 312 14.10 -17.21 -2.40
N ASN A 313 12.77 -17.18 -2.28
CA ASN A 313 11.87 -18.11 -2.99
C ASN A 313 11.82 -17.77 -4.49
N LEU A 314 11.70 -16.47 -4.80
CA LEU A 314 11.80 -15.94 -6.17
C LEU A 314 13.15 -16.27 -6.81
N ASN A 315 14.27 -16.05 -6.11
CA ASN A 315 15.61 -16.39 -6.62
C ASN A 315 15.78 -17.89 -6.87
N TYR A 316 15.32 -18.75 -5.96
CA TYR A 316 15.28 -20.20 -6.19
C TYR A 316 14.47 -20.55 -7.45
N GLY A 317 13.30 -19.94 -7.62
CA GLY A 317 12.50 -20.08 -8.84
C GLY A 317 13.29 -19.73 -10.10
N LEU A 318 13.99 -18.57 -10.11
CA LEU A 318 14.82 -18.15 -11.24
C LEU A 318 15.92 -19.16 -11.59
N GLU A 319 16.56 -19.77 -10.59
CA GLU A 319 17.58 -20.81 -10.76
C GLU A 319 17.00 -22.10 -11.37
N GLN A 320 15.76 -22.46 -11.04
CA GLN A 320 15.12 -23.67 -11.58
C GLN A 320 14.61 -23.49 -13.02
N LEU A 321 14.39 -22.26 -13.51
CA LEU A 321 13.83 -22.01 -14.85
C LEU A 321 14.71 -22.56 -15.99
N ASP A 322 16.03 -22.60 -15.82
CA ASP A 322 16.95 -23.15 -16.83
C ASP A 322 16.89 -24.69 -16.92
N LEU A 323 16.28 -25.37 -15.94
CA LEU A 323 16.02 -26.82 -15.94
C LEU A 323 14.69 -27.19 -16.62
N LEU A 324 13.80 -26.20 -16.85
CA LEU A 324 12.51 -26.43 -17.49
C LEU A 324 12.65 -26.48 -19.03
N PRO A 325 11.72 -27.17 -19.74
CA PRO A 325 11.71 -27.20 -21.20
C PRO A 325 11.77 -25.80 -21.82
N GLY A 326 12.67 -25.61 -22.80
CA GLY A 326 12.94 -24.31 -23.43
C GLY A 326 13.90 -23.39 -22.66
N GLY A 327 14.31 -23.74 -21.44
CA GLY A 327 15.10 -22.88 -20.55
C GLY A 327 14.30 -21.67 -20.05
N ALA A 328 14.96 -20.72 -19.39
CA ALA A 328 14.31 -19.53 -18.83
C ALA A 328 13.95 -18.46 -19.89
N ASN A 329 12.75 -17.89 -19.78
CA ASN A 329 12.22 -16.90 -20.72
C ASN A 329 12.92 -15.52 -20.63
N GLU A 330 12.65 -14.62 -21.58
CA GLU A 330 13.17 -13.24 -21.57
C GLU A 330 12.57 -12.40 -20.44
N PHE A 331 11.29 -12.64 -20.14
CA PHE A 331 10.54 -11.95 -19.10
C PHE A 331 10.07 -12.93 -18.03
N MET A 332 9.97 -12.43 -16.80
CA MET A 332 9.30 -13.10 -15.71
C MET A 332 8.24 -12.19 -15.10
N ALA A 333 7.25 -12.75 -14.44
CA ALA A 333 6.21 -12.04 -13.74
C ALA A 333 5.96 -12.72 -12.38
N ALA A 334 5.43 -12.01 -11.40
CA ALA A 334 5.06 -12.63 -10.12
C ALA A 334 3.72 -12.15 -9.59
N LEU A 335 2.99 -13.07 -8.97
CA LEU A 335 1.75 -12.86 -8.24
C LEU A 335 1.94 -13.33 -6.78
N ASP A 336 1.39 -12.57 -5.84
CA ASP A 336 1.16 -13.08 -4.48
C ASP A 336 0.04 -14.13 -4.49
N ALA A 337 0.07 -15.05 -3.53
CA ALA A 337 -0.87 -16.17 -3.40
C ALA A 337 -2.36 -15.79 -3.51
N ASP A 338 -2.74 -14.59 -3.06
CA ASP A 338 -4.11 -14.09 -3.03
C ASP A 338 -4.46 -13.12 -4.17
N MET A 339 -3.51 -12.80 -5.06
CA MET A 339 -3.67 -11.80 -6.12
C MET A 339 -4.12 -12.44 -7.44
N ILE A 340 -5.44 -12.55 -7.61
CA ILE A 340 -6.07 -13.08 -8.82
C ILE A 340 -5.83 -12.12 -10.00
N PRO A 341 -5.15 -12.53 -11.08
CA PRO A 341 -4.95 -11.70 -12.27
C PRO A 341 -6.23 -11.61 -13.11
N GLU A 342 -6.38 -10.52 -13.87
CA GLU A 342 -7.38 -10.43 -14.93
C GLU A 342 -6.88 -11.14 -16.21
N PRO A 343 -7.76 -11.72 -17.05
CA PRO A 343 -7.33 -12.45 -18.25
C PRO A 343 -6.41 -11.67 -19.19
N SER A 344 -6.62 -10.34 -19.30
CA SER A 344 -5.81 -9.47 -20.18
C SER A 344 -4.48 -9.01 -19.59
N TRP A 345 -4.10 -9.43 -18.38
CA TRP A 345 -2.94 -8.92 -17.62
C TRP A 345 -1.62 -8.90 -18.42
N LEU A 346 -1.22 -10.03 -19.03
CA LEU A 346 0.00 -10.07 -19.84
C LEU A 346 -0.15 -9.29 -21.16
N ARG A 347 -1.27 -9.42 -21.89
CA ARG A 347 -1.53 -8.64 -23.11
C ARG A 347 -1.52 -7.12 -22.86
N ALA A 348 -1.83 -6.67 -21.65
CA ALA A 348 -1.78 -5.26 -21.24
C ALA A 348 -0.37 -4.76 -20.90
N ILE A 349 0.42 -5.52 -20.15
CA ILE A 349 1.75 -5.08 -19.68
C ILE A 349 2.83 -5.29 -20.76
N MET A 350 2.81 -6.42 -21.45
CA MET A 350 3.87 -6.81 -22.39
C MET A 350 4.14 -5.81 -23.54
N PRO A 351 3.15 -5.10 -24.13
CA PRO A 351 3.42 -4.03 -25.10
C PRO A 351 4.42 -2.98 -24.61
N HIS A 352 4.32 -2.58 -23.34
CA HIS A 352 5.23 -1.58 -22.77
C HIS A 352 6.66 -2.11 -22.65
N MET A 353 6.79 -3.40 -22.30
CA MET A 353 8.07 -4.07 -22.11
C MET A 353 8.83 -4.25 -23.44
N VAL A 354 8.13 -4.53 -24.54
CA VAL A 354 8.76 -4.71 -25.86
C VAL A 354 9.04 -3.41 -26.61
N VAL A 355 8.20 -2.38 -26.43
CA VAL A 355 8.38 -1.08 -27.11
C VAL A 355 9.58 -0.29 -26.57
N ASP A 356 9.85 -0.37 -25.27
CA ASP A 356 10.99 0.31 -24.64
C ASP A 356 12.02 -0.74 -24.19
N PRO A 357 13.12 -0.96 -24.94
CA PRO A 357 14.15 -1.94 -24.57
C PRO A 357 14.92 -1.53 -23.29
N LYS A 358 14.72 -0.33 -22.75
CA LYS A 358 15.22 0.09 -21.43
C LYS A 358 14.18 0.00 -20.32
N LEU A 359 12.97 -0.48 -20.57
CA LEU A 359 12.02 -0.82 -19.52
C LEU A 359 12.40 -2.18 -18.91
N ALA A 360 12.78 -2.15 -17.64
CA ALA A 360 13.14 -3.34 -16.87
C ALA A 360 11.97 -3.94 -16.11
N LEU A 361 11.03 -3.11 -15.67
CA LEU A 361 9.96 -3.52 -14.76
C LEU A 361 8.71 -2.68 -14.99
N ALA A 362 7.56 -3.35 -15.10
CA ALA A 362 6.25 -2.72 -15.23
C ALA A 362 5.28 -3.29 -14.19
N CYS A 363 4.56 -2.41 -13.49
CA CYS A 363 3.66 -2.76 -12.39
C CYS A 363 2.27 -2.18 -12.60
N PRO A 364 1.20 -2.98 -12.45
CA PRO A 364 -0.15 -2.47 -12.28
C PRO A 364 -0.40 -2.03 -10.83
N PRO A 365 -1.51 -1.33 -10.54
CA PRO A 365 -2.05 -1.26 -9.18
C PRO A 365 -2.19 -2.65 -8.55
N GLN A 366 -2.01 -2.70 -7.23
CA GLN A 366 -2.66 -3.72 -6.41
C GLN A 366 -4.02 -3.16 -6.00
N LEU A 367 -5.09 -3.86 -6.37
CA LEU A 367 -6.46 -3.58 -5.97
C LEU A 367 -6.98 -4.74 -5.14
N PHE A 368 -8.06 -4.52 -4.40
CA PHE A 368 -8.53 -5.49 -3.41
C PHE A 368 -10.04 -5.68 -3.44
N TYR A 369 -10.49 -6.92 -3.26
CA TYR A 369 -11.91 -7.28 -3.37
C TYR A 369 -12.62 -7.59 -2.03
N ASN A 370 -11.88 -7.72 -0.92
CA ASN A 370 -12.44 -7.91 0.43
C ASN A 370 -12.34 -6.63 1.30
N THR A 371 -12.28 -5.44 0.68
CA THR A 371 -12.21 -4.17 1.41
C THR A 371 -13.57 -3.87 2.07
N PRO A 372 -13.64 -3.65 3.40
CA PRO A 372 -14.90 -3.41 4.08
C PRO A 372 -15.54 -2.07 3.71
N VAL A 373 -16.86 -1.97 3.92
CA VAL A 373 -17.63 -0.72 3.78
C VAL A 373 -16.99 0.40 4.60
N SER A 374 -16.88 1.60 4.01
CA SER A 374 -16.15 2.75 4.54
C SER A 374 -14.63 2.58 4.75
N ASP A 375 -14.07 1.38 4.61
CA ASP A 375 -12.63 1.05 4.71
C ASP A 375 -11.93 1.72 5.92
N PRO A 376 -12.43 1.57 7.17
CA PRO A 376 -12.00 2.36 8.34
C PRO A 376 -10.49 2.42 8.55
N LEU A 377 -9.74 1.39 8.15
CA LEU A 377 -8.30 1.27 8.30
C LEU A 377 -7.49 1.73 7.06
N ALA A 378 -8.13 2.31 6.04
CA ALA A 378 -7.51 2.73 4.77
C ALA A 378 -6.68 1.63 4.08
N GLN A 379 -7.24 0.43 4.05
CA GLN A 379 -6.59 -0.76 3.52
C GLN A 379 -6.51 -0.79 2.00
N SER A 380 -7.48 -0.19 1.32
CA SER A 380 -7.61 -0.22 -0.15
C SER A 380 -6.42 0.33 -0.94
N LEU A 381 -5.55 1.15 -0.33
CA LEU A 381 -4.45 1.87 -0.98
C LEU A 381 -4.87 2.78 -2.16
N ASN A 382 -6.16 2.99 -2.40
CA ASN A 382 -6.69 3.73 -3.57
C ASN A 382 -6.09 5.14 -3.74
N PHE A 383 -5.78 5.85 -2.65
CA PHE A 383 -5.07 7.15 -2.75
C PHE A 383 -3.64 6.98 -3.28
N PHE A 384 -2.90 5.98 -2.77
CA PHE A 384 -1.56 5.65 -3.22
C PHE A 384 -1.54 5.22 -4.71
N VAL A 385 -2.39 4.26 -5.10
CA VAL A 385 -2.38 3.75 -6.48
C VAL A 385 -2.95 4.72 -7.52
N HIS A 386 -3.85 5.65 -7.16
CA HIS A 386 -4.49 6.53 -8.15
C HIS A 386 -4.01 7.98 -8.14
N VAL A 387 -3.22 8.39 -7.13
CA VAL A 387 -2.62 9.73 -7.06
C VAL A 387 -1.10 9.63 -6.96
N ILE A 388 -0.57 8.82 -6.04
CA ILE A 388 0.85 8.80 -5.72
C ILE A 388 1.70 8.10 -6.79
N GLU A 389 1.42 6.84 -7.14
CA GLU A 389 2.18 6.15 -8.19
C GLU A 389 2.12 6.87 -9.56
N PRO A 390 0.98 7.43 -10.01
CA PRO A 390 0.95 8.22 -11.25
C PRO A 390 1.84 9.48 -11.23
N ILE A 391 1.99 10.16 -10.09
CA ILE A 391 2.93 11.30 -9.95
C ILE A 391 4.38 10.81 -10.03
N LYS A 392 4.69 9.67 -9.40
CA LYS A 392 6.02 9.06 -9.45
C LYS A 392 6.37 8.56 -10.87
N ASP A 393 5.45 7.91 -11.57
CA ASP A 393 5.65 7.39 -12.94
C ASP A 393 5.90 8.53 -13.92
N ALA A 394 5.25 9.69 -13.73
CA ALA A 394 5.58 10.90 -14.49
C ALA A 394 7.06 11.32 -14.31
N LEU A 395 7.62 11.13 -13.12
CA LEU A 395 9.03 11.41 -12.80
C LEU A 395 9.99 10.28 -13.23
N GLY A 396 9.49 9.19 -13.82
CA GLY A 396 10.29 8.03 -14.22
C GLY A 396 10.58 7.07 -13.06
N VAL A 397 9.69 7.01 -12.07
CA VAL A 397 9.73 6.09 -10.93
C VAL A 397 8.40 5.36 -10.82
N ALA A 398 8.36 4.08 -11.15
CA ALA A 398 7.36 3.17 -10.59
C ALA A 398 8.04 2.26 -9.57
N TRP A 399 7.42 2.07 -8.41
CA TRP A 399 7.89 1.02 -7.50
C TRP A 399 7.25 -0.30 -7.87
N CYS A 400 8.01 -1.37 -7.66
CA CYS A 400 7.40 -2.68 -7.50
C CYS A 400 6.66 -2.70 -6.16
N THR A 401 5.38 -3.06 -6.20
CA THR A 401 4.49 -3.19 -5.03
C THR A 401 4.36 -4.63 -4.53
N GLY A 402 5.03 -5.58 -5.18
CA GLY A 402 5.15 -6.97 -4.73
C GLY A 402 4.36 -8.01 -5.55
N SER A 403 3.37 -7.61 -6.35
CA SER A 403 2.55 -8.54 -7.16
C SER A 403 2.07 -7.91 -8.48
N GLY A 404 1.77 -8.75 -9.47
CA GLY A 404 1.23 -8.42 -10.79
C GLY A 404 2.25 -7.76 -11.70
N TYR A 405 3.52 -7.71 -11.31
CA TYR A 405 4.57 -7.06 -12.08
C TYR A 405 5.12 -7.98 -13.16
N VAL A 406 5.68 -7.38 -14.21
CA VAL A 406 6.53 -8.05 -15.21
C VAL A 406 7.92 -7.43 -15.16
N ILE A 407 8.96 -8.27 -15.19
CA ILE A 407 10.36 -7.91 -15.18
C ILE A 407 11.10 -8.54 -16.38
N ARG A 408 11.96 -7.75 -17.02
CA ARG A 408 12.96 -8.20 -17.99
C ARG A 408 14.08 -8.94 -17.26
N ARG A 409 14.28 -10.23 -17.53
CA ARG A 409 15.23 -11.10 -16.80
C ARG A 409 16.66 -10.54 -16.82
N GLN A 410 17.12 -9.99 -17.95
CA GLN A 410 18.43 -9.34 -18.05
C GLN A 410 18.64 -8.25 -16.97
N ALA A 411 17.67 -7.36 -16.80
CA ALA A 411 17.78 -6.24 -15.86
C ALA A 411 17.77 -6.72 -14.40
N LEU A 412 17.11 -7.84 -14.12
CA LEU A 412 17.11 -8.50 -12.83
C LEU A 412 18.47 -9.15 -12.54
N THR A 413 19.04 -9.86 -13.51
CA THR A 413 20.39 -10.44 -13.40
C THR A 413 21.46 -9.36 -13.23
N GLU A 414 21.36 -8.23 -13.94
CA GLU A 414 22.30 -7.10 -13.80
C GLU A 414 22.35 -6.46 -12.40
N ILE A 415 21.27 -6.58 -11.60
CA ILE A 415 21.26 -6.10 -10.20
C ILE A 415 21.59 -7.21 -9.18
N GLY A 416 21.89 -8.44 -9.62
CA GLY A 416 22.14 -9.58 -8.73
C GLY A 416 20.88 -10.34 -8.30
N ASN A 417 19.85 -10.38 -9.15
CA ASN A 417 18.51 -10.93 -8.89
C ASN A 417 17.75 -10.18 -7.78
N PHE A 418 16.77 -10.82 -7.12
CA PHE A 418 16.01 -10.16 -6.05
C PHE A 418 16.91 -9.94 -4.81
N PRO A 419 16.95 -8.73 -4.24
CA PRO A 419 17.88 -8.38 -3.17
C PRO A 419 17.50 -9.07 -1.85
N LEU A 420 18.41 -9.90 -1.36
CA LEU A 420 18.25 -10.63 -0.10
C LEU A 420 18.30 -9.68 1.11
N GLY A 421 17.73 -10.12 2.24
CA GLY A 421 17.80 -9.37 3.50
C GLY A 421 17.09 -8.00 3.52
N SER A 422 16.21 -7.71 2.56
CA SER A 422 15.26 -6.58 2.64
C SER A 422 13.91 -7.03 3.22
N LEU A 423 13.25 -6.16 3.99
CA LEU A 423 11.84 -6.33 4.40
C LEU A 423 10.84 -5.81 3.36
N ALA A 424 11.35 -5.19 2.29
CA ALA A 424 10.64 -4.76 1.08
C ALA A 424 11.59 -5.02 -0.11
N GLU A 425 11.67 -6.28 -0.55
CA GLU A 425 12.53 -6.70 -1.66
C GLU A 425 12.09 -6.09 -3.00
N ASP A 426 10.79 -5.86 -3.14
CA ASP A 426 10.12 -5.23 -4.29
C ASP A 426 10.58 -3.77 -4.53
N VAL A 427 10.45 -2.93 -3.51
CA VAL A 427 10.91 -1.53 -3.54
C VAL A 427 12.43 -1.49 -3.76
N ALA A 428 13.19 -2.41 -3.15
CA ALA A 428 14.63 -2.52 -3.37
C ALA A 428 14.98 -2.92 -4.82
N THR A 429 14.34 -3.95 -5.39
CA THR A 429 14.52 -4.40 -6.79
C THR A 429 14.30 -3.24 -7.77
N SER A 430 13.12 -2.60 -7.69
CA SER A 430 12.79 -1.49 -8.58
C SER A 430 13.75 -0.31 -8.43
N THR A 431 14.19 -0.01 -7.21
CA THR A 431 15.15 1.08 -6.94
C THR A 431 16.56 0.75 -7.49
N LEU A 432 17.04 -0.48 -7.34
CA LEU A 432 18.33 -0.93 -7.89
C LEU A 432 18.34 -0.90 -9.43
N MET A 433 17.24 -1.29 -10.08
CA MET A 433 17.11 -1.19 -11.54
C MET A 433 17.26 0.25 -12.04
N LEU A 434 16.60 1.23 -11.38
CA LEU A 434 16.81 2.65 -11.67
C LEU A 434 18.27 3.08 -11.42
N GLY A 435 18.92 2.49 -10.42
CA GLY A 435 20.34 2.70 -10.12
C GLY A 435 21.31 2.26 -11.22
N CYS A 436 20.97 1.18 -11.93
CA CYS A 436 21.65 0.68 -13.14
C CYS A 436 21.14 1.34 -14.44
N GLY A 437 20.32 2.38 -14.36
CA GLY A 437 19.89 3.17 -15.52
C GLY A 437 18.83 2.50 -16.38
N TRP A 438 18.18 1.45 -15.86
CA TRP A 438 16.93 0.95 -16.40
C TRP A 438 15.77 1.88 -16.03
N LYS A 439 14.65 1.73 -16.73
CA LYS A 439 13.38 2.40 -16.42
C LYS A 439 12.44 1.44 -15.71
N THR A 440 11.53 2.00 -14.92
CA THR A 440 10.35 1.30 -14.42
C THR A 440 9.08 2.01 -14.88
N ALA A 441 7.95 1.30 -14.94
CA ALA A 441 6.67 1.80 -15.43
C ALA A 441 5.50 1.43 -14.54
N TYR A 442 4.60 2.38 -14.31
CA TYR A 442 3.32 2.13 -13.68
C TYR A 442 2.23 2.05 -14.75
N ILE A 443 1.57 0.89 -14.88
CA ILE A 443 0.48 0.64 -15.83
C ILE A 443 -0.83 0.86 -15.06
N HIS A 444 -1.55 1.94 -15.33
CA HIS A 444 -2.64 2.42 -14.45
C HIS A 444 -3.97 1.71 -14.72
N GLU A 445 -3.93 0.38 -14.88
CA GLU A 445 -5.06 -0.46 -15.26
C GLU A 445 -5.38 -1.51 -14.18
N PRO A 446 -6.66 -1.84 -13.93
CA PRO A 446 -7.07 -2.81 -12.91
C PRO A 446 -6.81 -4.26 -13.36
N LEU A 447 -5.55 -4.70 -13.36
CA LEU A 447 -5.13 -5.99 -13.94
C LEU A 447 -4.96 -7.14 -12.94
N GLN A 448 -5.12 -6.90 -11.64
CA GLN A 448 -5.11 -7.93 -10.59
C GLN A 448 -5.96 -7.46 -9.40
N PHE A 449 -6.50 -8.41 -8.64
CA PHE A 449 -7.26 -8.14 -7.42
C PHE A 449 -6.92 -9.17 -6.34
N GLY A 450 -6.54 -8.71 -5.15
CA GLY A 450 -6.26 -9.58 -4.00
C GLY A 450 -6.99 -9.20 -2.72
N THR A 451 -6.42 -9.58 -1.58
CA THR A 451 -7.05 -9.41 -0.26
C THR A 451 -6.27 -8.45 0.64
N VAL A 452 -7.01 -7.72 1.48
CA VAL A 452 -6.46 -6.94 2.60
C VAL A 452 -6.54 -7.76 3.88
N PRO A 453 -5.65 -7.52 4.88
CA PRO A 453 -5.70 -8.22 6.16
C PRO A 453 -7.07 -8.17 6.83
N GLU A 454 -7.52 -9.32 7.34
CA GLU A 454 -8.85 -9.45 7.95
C GLU A 454 -8.95 -8.81 9.33
N ASP A 455 -7.83 -8.66 10.04
CA ASP A 455 -7.80 -8.14 11.41
C ASP A 455 -6.87 -6.93 11.61
N TYR A 456 -7.13 -6.18 12.67
CA TYR A 456 -6.34 -4.99 13.06
C TYR A 456 -4.85 -5.33 13.27
N GLY A 457 -4.57 -6.51 13.81
CA GLY A 457 -3.20 -6.97 14.07
C GLY A 457 -2.39 -7.23 12.81
N GLY A 458 -2.99 -7.90 11.82
CA GLY A 458 -2.44 -8.14 10.49
C GLY A 458 -2.22 -6.84 9.72
N HIS A 459 -3.17 -5.92 9.80
CA HIS A 459 -3.02 -4.57 9.23
C HIS A 459 -1.82 -3.82 9.84
N LEU A 460 -1.70 -3.76 11.18
CA LEU A 460 -0.54 -3.13 11.84
C LEU A 460 0.79 -3.78 11.42
N LYS A 461 0.86 -5.12 11.41
CA LYS A 461 2.07 -5.87 10.98
C LYS A 461 2.44 -5.57 9.53
N GLN A 462 1.47 -5.53 8.62
CA GLN A 462 1.70 -5.22 7.20
C GLN A 462 2.24 -3.79 7.03
N ARG A 463 1.56 -2.79 7.59
CA ARG A 463 1.90 -1.37 7.39
C ARG A 463 3.20 -0.96 8.08
N THR A 464 3.48 -1.49 9.29
CA THR A 464 4.77 -1.24 9.95
C THR A 464 5.93 -1.94 9.23
N ARG A 465 5.75 -3.16 8.72
CA ARG A 465 6.77 -3.85 7.90
C ARG A 465 7.13 -3.05 6.65
N TRP A 466 6.14 -2.54 5.91
CA TRP A 466 6.39 -1.72 4.70
C TRP A 466 7.16 -0.43 5.02
N ALA A 467 6.79 0.29 6.09
CA ALA A 467 7.51 1.48 6.51
C ALA A 467 8.98 1.20 6.86
N ILE A 468 9.23 0.12 7.63
CA ILE A 468 10.60 -0.27 8.02
C ILE A 468 11.41 -0.77 6.83
N GLY A 469 10.84 -1.58 5.93
CA GLY A 469 11.52 -2.05 4.72
C GLY A 469 11.90 -0.92 3.76
N THR A 470 11.03 0.08 3.62
CA THR A 470 11.30 1.29 2.82
C THR A 470 12.47 2.08 3.41
N ILE A 471 12.46 2.34 4.72
CA ILE A 471 13.53 3.08 5.42
C ILE A 471 14.84 2.28 5.43
N GLN A 472 14.80 0.97 5.65
CA GLN A 472 15.96 0.08 5.60
C GLN A 472 16.61 0.09 4.21
N THR A 473 15.81 0.00 3.14
CA THR A 473 16.26 0.09 1.75
C THR A 473 16.91 1.44 1.48
N ALA A 474 16.30 2.53 1.95
CA ALA A 474 16.88 3.86 1.81
C ALA A 474 18.21 4.01 2.54
N PHE A 475 18.36 3.54 3.79
CA PHE A 475 19.65 3.53 4.47
C PHE A 475 20.72 2.75 3.70
N LYS A 476 20.41 1.54 3.21
CA LYS A 476 21.32 0.72 2.39
C LYS A 476 21.77 1.45 1.10
N LEU A 477 20.91 2.28 0.53
CA LEU A 477 21.15 3.03 -0.71
C LEU A 477 21.52 4.51 -0.49
N ASN A 478 21.96 4.90 0.71
CA ASN A 478 22.29 6.29 1.09
C ASN A 478 21.18 7.30 0.71
N PHE A 479 19.94 6.98 1.06
CA PHE A 479 18.72 7.71 0.69
C PHE A 479 18.54 7.93 -0.81
N CYS A 480 19.14 7.08 -1.65
CA CYS A 480 19.26 7.23 -3.11
C CYS A 480 20.01 8.50 -3.58
N LEU A 481 20.64 9.24 -2.66
CA LEU A 481 21.29 10.51 -2.97
C LEU A 481 22.66 10.31 -3.63
N TRP A 482 23.45 9.35 -3.16
CA TRP A 482 24.79 9.03 -3.69
C TRP A 482 25.15 7.54 -3.55
N GLY A 483 26.22 7.13 -4.22
CA GLY A 483 26.74 5.75 -4.19
C GLY A 483 26.68 5.05 -5.55
N LYS A 484 27.38 3.91 -5.66
CA LYS A 484 27.48 3.13 -6.90
C LYS A 484 26.12 2.59 -7.36
N ASP A 485 25.35 2.03 -6.43
CA ASP A 485 24.10 1.30 -6.68
C ASP A 485 22.91 2.22 -7.04
N VAL A 486 23.16 3.53 -7.08
CA VAL A 486 22.21 4.55 -7.53
C VAL A 486 22.81 5.47 -8.58
N LYS A 487 24.00 5.17 -9.12
CA LYS A 487 24.80 6.11 -9.94
C LYS A 487 24.07 6.63 -11.18
N MET A 488 23.27 5.81 -11.84
CA MET A 488 22.58 6.18 -13.09
C MET A 488 21.18 6.78 -12.89
N MET A 489 20.72 6.95 -11.64
CA MET A 489 19.47 7.66 -11.36
C MET A 489 19.55 9.14 -11.75
N SER A 490 18.52 9.61 -12.44
CA SER A 490 18.24 11.03 -12.64
C SER A 490 17.92 11.74 -11.32
N GLY A 491 18.09 13.07 -11.27
CA GLY A 491 17.80 13.87 -10.07
C GLY A 491 16.38 13.68 -9.53
N ALA A 492 15.38 13.52 -10.41
CA ALA A 492 14.00 13.27 -10.01
C ALA A 492 13.80 11.89 -9.34
N GLN A 493 14.48 10.86 -9.85
CA GLN A 493 14.46 9.51 -9.26
C GLN A 493 15.13 9.49 -7.88
N ARG A 494 16.29 10.16 -7.74
CA ARG A 494 16.99 10.34 -6.46
C ARG A 494 16.10 11.07 -5.44
N PHE A 495 15.49 12.17 -5.85
CA PHE A 495 14.61 12.97 -5.02
C PHE A 495 13.39 12.15 -4.56
N SER A 496 12.79 11.35 -5.45
CA SER A 496 11.72 10.41 -5.09
C SER A 496 12.18 9.40 -4.04
N GLY A 497 13.32 8.73 -4.24
CA GLY A 497 13.84 7.73 -3.30
C GLY A 497 14.13 8.32 -1.91
N ALA A 498 14.75 9.50 -1.88
CA ALA A 498 15.05 10.21 -0.63
C ALA A 498 13.78 10.64 0.10
N LEU A 499 12.84 11.27 -0.60
CA LEU A 499 11.68 11.89 0.01
C LEU A 499 10.82 10.90 0.80
N TYR A 500 10.50 9.73 0.23
CA TYR A 500 9.59 8.79 0.90
C TYR A 500 10.18 8.22 2.18
N ALA A 501 11.47 7.90 2.19
CA ALA A 501 12.15 7.45 3.39
C ALA A 501 12.19 8.55 4.47
N ILE A 502 12.41 9.80 4.05
CA ILE A 502 12.40 10.95 4.95
C ILE A 502 11.00 11.23 5.51
N LEU A 503 9.94 11.18 4.69
CA LEU A 503 8.55 11.26 5.14
C LEU A 503 8.20 10.15 6.13
N GLY A 504 8.68 8.92 5.89
CA GLY A 504 8.56 7.80 6.82
C GLY A 504 9.21 8.08 8.18
N MET A 505 10.41 8.67 8.20
CA MET A 505 11.06 9.08 9.46
C MET A 505 10.33 10.25 10.14
N PHE A 506 9.73 11.16 9.39
CA PHE A 506 8.97 12.29 9.94
C PHE A 506 7.70 11.89 10.70
N THR A 507 7.23 10.65 10.61
CA THR A 507 6.16 10.19 11.52
C THR A 507 6.56 10.31 12.98
N ILE A 508 7.86 10.23 13.32
CA ILE A 508 8.36 10.44 14.69
C ILE A 508 8.02 11.85 15.18
N LEU A 509 8.22 12.86 14.33
CA LEU A 509 7.91 14.26 14.62
C LEU A 509 6.40 14.49 14.75
N VAL A 510 5.59 13.86 13.90
CA VAL A 510 4.12 13.86 14.03
C VAL A 510 3.70 13.24 15.37
N THR A 511 4.28 12.09 15.74
CA THR A 511 3.98 11.40 17.01
C THR A 511 4.36 12.24 18.23
N ILE A 512 5.54 12.87 18.24
CA ILE A 512 5.94 13.81 19.31
C ILE A 512 4.95 14.97 19.43
N SER A 513 4.48 15.50 18.29
CA SER A 513 3.48 16.58 18.26
C SER A 513 2.14 16.17 18.86
N LEU A 514 1.71 14.92 18.67
CA LEU A 514 0.50 14.39 19.31
C LEU A 514 0.62 14.39 20.86
N PHE A 515 1.79 14.10 21.43
CA PHE A 515 1.96 14.20 22.89
C PHE A 515 1.93 15.65 23.41
N ALA A 516 2.40 16.61 22.62
CA ALA A 516 2.48 18.01 23.04
C ALA A 516 1.13 18.73 23.08
N ILE A 517 0.21 18.41 22.15
CA ILE A 517 -1.07 19.14 21.98
C ILE A 517 -1.94 19.15 23.25
N PRO A 518 -2.23 18.01 23.91
CA PRO A 518 -3.05 18.00 25.12
C PRO A 518 -2.39 18.75 26.29
N VAL A 519 -1.07 18.63 26.43
CA VAL A 519 -0.30 19.32 27.48
C VAL A 519 -0.37 20.84 27.30
N VAL A 520 -0.19 21.31 26.06
CA VAL A 520 -0.32 22.72 25.68
C VAL A 520 -1.73 23.26 25.97
N LEU A 521 -2.78 22.47 25.68
CA LEU A 521 -4.17 22.83 26.01
C LEU A 521 -4.42 22.90 27.52
N VAL A 522 -3.92 21.94 28.32
CA VAL A 522 -4.07 21.95 29.80
C VAL A 522 -3.33 23.11 30.45
N TRP A 523 -2.26 23.62 29.85
CA TRP A 523 -1.50 24.76 30.38
C TRP A 523 -2.36 26.01 30.58
N GLY A 524 -3.42 26.20 29.78
CA GLY A 524 -4.36 27.31 29.93
C GLY A 524 -3.72 28.70 29.74
N LYS A 525 -2.60 28.77 29.03
CA LYS A 525 -1.97 30.01 28.57
C LYS A 525 -2.44 30.30 27.13
N PRO A 526 -2.43 31.56 26.67
CA PRO A 526 -2.80 31.88 25.29
C PRO A 526 -1.87 31.14 24.32
N LEU A 527 -2.50 30.39 23.42
CA LEU A 527 -1.82 29.65 22.35
C LEU A 527 -1.38 30.59 21.22
N ILE A 528 -2.08 31.72 21.12
CA ILE A 528 -1.89 32.77 20.12
C ILE A 528 -1.58 34.06 20.85
N ALA A 529 -0.33 34.52 20.76
CA ALA A 529 0.09 35.81 21.31
C ALA A 529 0.08 36.89 20.22
N TYR A 530 -0.41 38.07 20.58
CA TYR A 530 -0.57 39.24 19.72
C TYR A 530 -0.44 40.51 20.56
N ALA A 531 0.02 41.61 19.97
CA ALA A 531 0.23 42.86 20.69
C ALA A 531 -1.03 43.74 20.77
N ASP A 532 -1.95 43.60 19.82
CA ASP A 532 -3.15 44.42 19.63
C ASP A 532 -4.19 43.69 18.76
N MET A 533 -5.43 44.21 18.71
CA MET A 533 -6.51 43.56 17.96
C MET A 533 -6.28 43.56 16.45
N GLU A 534 -5.51 44.49 15.89
CA GLU A 534 -5.19 44.47 14.46
C GLU A 534 -4.34 43.25 14.09
N GLN A 535 -3.33 42.93 14.91
CA GLN A 535 -2.58 41.68 14.78
C GLN A 535 -3.47 40.43 14.87
N LEU A 536 -4.40 40.39 15.83
CA LEU A 536 -5.32 39.25 15.95
C LEU A 536 -6.22 39.09 14.71
N ARG A 537 -6.76 40.20 14.18
CA ARG A 537 -7.54 40.19 12.92
C ARG A 537 -6.72 39.62 11.77
N TRP A 538 -5.48 40.09 11.58
CA TRP A 538 -4.62 39.60 10.50
C TRP A 538 -4.19 38.14 10.67
N LEU A 539 -3.93 37.67 11.90
CA LEU A 539 -3.68 36.25 12.18
C LEU A 539 -4.88 35.37 11.80
N ILE A 540 -6.11 35.79 12.14
CA ILE A 540 -7.33 35.08 11.75
C ILE A 540 -7.49 35.06 10.22
N ARG A 541 -7.28 36.19 9.55
CA ARG A 541 -7.47 36.32 8.08
C ARG A 541 -6.44 35.52 7.28
N THR A 542 -5.18 35.53 7.70
CA THR A 542 -4.11 34.75 7.07
C THR A 542 -4.25 33.25 7.36
N CYS A 543 -4.66 32.87 8.58
CA CYS A 543 -5.01 31.49 8.92
C CYS A 543 -6.15 30.96 8.04
N PHE A 544 -7.23 31.74 7.89
CA PHE A 544 -8.34 31.41 7.00
C PHE A 544 -7.87 31.25 5.54
N ALA A 545 -7.08 32.18 5.01
CA ALA A 545 -6.58 32.10 3.64
C ALA A 545 -5.72 30.84 3.40
N ALA A 546 -4.79 30.54 4.31
CA ALA A 546 -3.97 29.33 4.24
C ALA A 546 -4.83 28.05 4.35
N PHE A 547 -5.76 27.98 5.32
CA PHE A 547 -6.63 26.83 5.51
C PHE A 547 -7.56 26.57 4.31
N MET A 548 -8.20 27.61 3.77
CA MET A 548 -9.06 27.47 2.60
C MET A 548 -8.28 27.07 1.35
N CYS A 549 -7.05 27.59 1.18
CA CYS A 549 -6.18 27.15 0.09
C CYS A 549 -5.76 25.68 0.26
N ASN A 550 -5.44 25.25 1.48
CA ASN A 550 -5.18 23.84 1.79
C ASN A 550 -6.38 22.94 1.45
N ARG A 551 -7.61 23.34 1.83
CA ARG A 551 -8.84 22.61 1.51
C ARG A 551 -9.08 22.47 0.00
N LEU A 552 -8.85 23.52 -0.77
CA LEU A 552 -8.94 23.48 -2.24
C LEU A 552 -7.85 22.57 -2.84
N CYS A 553 -6.64 22.61 -2.28
CA CYS A 553 -5.54 21.74 -2.68
C CYS A 553 -5.83 20.26 -2.40
N GLU A 554 -6.30 19.92 -1.20
CA GLU A 554 -6.76 18.57 -0.82
C GLU A 554 -7.87 18.08 -1.76
N PHE A 555 -8.91 18.89 -1.99
CA PHE A 555 -10.02 18.54 -2.88
C PHE A 555 -9.54 18.22 -4.30
N ALA A 556 -8.64 19.05 -4.84
CA ALA A 556 -8.08 18.85 -6.17
C ALA A 556 -7.17 17.62 -6.24
N LEU A 557 -6.28 17.44 -5.27
CA LEU A 557 -5.30 16.35 -5.18
C LEU A 557 -5.99 14.99 -5.02
N PHE A 558 -7.03 14.92 -4.17
CA PHE A 558 -7.75 13.68 -3.87
C PHE A 558 -8.74 13.29 -4.97
N SER A 559 -9.08 14.21 -5.89
CA SER A 559 -10.10 13.98 -6.92
C SER A 559 -9.92 12.71 -7.78
N PRO A 560 -8.71 12.24 -8.16
CA PRO A 560 -8.56 11.02 -8.95
C PRO A 560 -8.97 9.76 -8.18
N ALA A 561 -8.54 9.63 -6.92
CA ALA A 561 -8.91 8.53 -6.02
C ALA A 561 -10.31 8.68 -5.39
N GLY A 562 -10.92 9.85 -5.54
CA GLY A 562 -12.10 10.28 -4.80
C GLY A 562 -11.73 11.01 -3.50
N TYR A 563 -12.40 12.14 -3.25
CA TYR A 563 -12.12 13.02 -2.11
C TYR A 563 -12.13 12.28 -0.75
N HIS A 564 -13.18 11.49 -0.49
CA HIS A 564 -13.32 10.72 0.75
C HIS A 564 -12.18 9.69 0.94
N THR A 565 -11.64 9.14 -0.14
CA THR A 565 -10.50 8.22 -0.11
C THR A 565 -9.24 8.92 0.39
N GLY A 566 -8.94 10.11 -0.15
CA GLY A 566 -7.79 10.90 0.30
C GLY A 566 -7.95 11.40 1.73
N GLN A 567 -9.15 11.85 2.13
CA GLN A 567 -9.41 12.22 3.53
C GLN A 567 -9.26 11.03 4.49
N ARG A 568 -9.59 9.82 4.04
CA ARG A 568 -9.36 8.59 4.80
C ARG A 568 -7.86 8.28 4.95
N ASP A 569 -7.08 8.47 3.89
CA ASP A 569 -5.62 8.30 3.92
C ASP A 569 -4.95 9.30 4.88
N SER A 570 -5.31 10.58 4.84
CA SER A 570 -4.82 11.60 5.79
C SER A 570 -5.11 11.23 7.25
N ARG A 571 -6.31 10.70 7.54
CA ARG A 571 -6.67 10.20 8.88
C ARG A 571 -5.86 8.96 9.26
N TYR A 572 -5.63 8.06 8.31
CA TYR A 572 -4.79 6.87 8.48
C TYR A 572 -3.34 7.24 8.83
N GLN A 573 -2.74 8.21 8.15
CA GLN A 573 -1.38 8.68 8.45
C GLN A 573 -1.27 9.19 9.90
N LEU A 574 -2.30 9.87 10.42
CA LEU A 574 -2.33 10.35 11.80
C LEU A 574 -2.43 9.21 12.82
N TRP A 575 -3.37 8.26 12.65
CA TRP A 575 -3.54 7.20 13.65
C TRP A 575 -2.47 6.10 13.56
N MET A 576 -1.85 5.88 12.39
CA MET A 576 -0.70 4.99 12.25
C MET A 576 0.62 5.59 12.73
N SER A 577 0.74 6.92 12.86
CA SER A 577 2.01 7.57 13.21
C SER A 577 2.66 7.00 14.48
N PRO A 578 1.96 6.73 15.60
CA PRO A 578 2.59 6.20 16.82
C PRO A 578 3.17 4.80 16.61
N TYR A 579 2.49 3.94 15.85
CA TYR A 579 2.92 2.58 15.54
C TYR A 579 4.15 2.54 14.65
N ILE A 580 4.13 3.32 13.55
CA ILE A 580 5.26 3.44 12.63
C ILE A 580 6.47 4.01 13.37
N SER A 581 6.29 5.08 14.12
CA SER A 581 7.35 5.73 14.90
C SER A 581 7.97 4.80 15.95
N LEU A 582 7.15 4.04 16.69
CA LEU A 582 7.65 3.07 17.66
C LEU A 582 8.48 1.96 16.99
N SER A 583 8.06 1.47 15.82
CA SER A 583 8.86 0.51 15.04
C SER A 583 10.17 1.12 14.54
N ILE A 584 10.16 2.36 14.01
CA ILE A 584 11.38 3.04 13.53
C ILE A 584 12.38 3.23 14.68
N ILE A 585 11.89 3.74 15.81
CA ILE A 585 12.69 3.95 17.02
C ILE A 585 13.30 2.62 17.52
N ARG A 586 12.52 1.54 17.56
CA ARG A 586 13.02 0.21 17.98
C ARG A 586 14.02 -0.39 17.01
N SER A 587 13.86 -0.20 15.70
CA SER A 587 14.72 -0.87 14.70
C SER A 587 15.98 -0.09 14.34
N PHE A 588 15.97 1.24 14.41
CA PHE A 588 17.10 2.06 13.97
C PHE A 588 17.76 2.91 15.07
N ILE A 589 17.08 3.18 16.19
CA ILE A 589 17.55 4.13 17.21
C ILE A 589 17.94 3.44 18.53
N LEU A 590 17.06 2.60 19.08
CA LEU A 590 17.27 2.01 20.40
C LEU A 590 18.32 0.88 20.38
N PRO A 591 19.21 0.80 21.40
CA PRO A 591 20.04 -0.38 21.61
C PRO A 591 19.20 -1.57 22.09
N LYS A 592 19.66 -2.81 21.83
CA LYS A 592 18.94 -4.04 22.20
C LYS A 592 18.51 -4.10 23.68
N TRP A 593 19.35 -3.62 24.60
CA TRP A 593 19.04 -3.59 26.04
C TRP A 593 17.93 -2.62 26.44
N LEU A 594 17.62 -1.63 25.59
CA LEU A 594 16.52 -0.66 25.79
C LEU A 594 15.28 -1.03 24.95
N GLY A 595 15.17 -2.31 24.57
CA GLY A 595 14.06 -2.83 23.75
C GLY A 595 14.21 -2.57 22.24
N GLY A 596 15.42 -2.25 21.77
CA GLY A 596 15.72 -2.19 20.34
C GLY A 596 15.62 -3.57 19.69
N SER A 597 14.90 -3.67 18.57
CA SER A 597 14.62 -4.93 17.89
C SER A 597 14.62 -4.78 16.36
N ILE A 598 15.26 -5.75 15.70
CA ILE A 598 15.10 -5.96 14.26
C ILE A 598 13.68 -6.49 14.04
N VAL A 599 12.92 -5.92 13.10
CA VAL A 599 11.60 -6.45 12.75
C VAL A 599 11.78 -7.83 12.14
N ALA A 600 11.41 -8.87 12.89
CA ALA A 600 11.34 -10.22 12.37
C ALA A 600 10.21 -10.33 11.33
N PHE A 601 10.55 -10.76 10.13
CA PHE A 601 9.55 -11.07 9.11
C PHE A 601 8.80 -12.36 9.50
N LYS A 602 7.47 -12.32 9.40
CA LYS A 602 6.61 -13.51 9.32
C LYS A 602 5.80 -13.44 8.03
N PRO A 603 5.73 -14.52 7.23
CA PRO A 603 4.87 -14.61 6.04
C PRO A 603 3.42 -14.29 6.37
N THR A 604 2.69 -13.69 5.43
CA THR A 604 1.31 -13.23 5.66
C THR A 604 0.37 -14.40 5.94
N GLY A 605 0.44 -15.52 5.21
CA GLY A 605 -0.33 -16.74 5.49
C GLY A 605 -0.09 -17.34 6.89
N SER A 606 1.05 -17.04 7.54
CA SER A 606 1.31 -17.49 8.91
C SER A 606 0.62 -16.66 10.02
N LEU A 607 -0.16 -15.63 9.63
CA LEU A 607 -0.83 -14.71 10.55
C LEU A 607 -2.30 -15.09 10.74
N GLY A 608 -2.59 -16.00 11.67
CA GLY A 608 -3.97 -16.36 12.02
C GLY A 608 -4.78 -15.18 12.56
N ASN A 609 -6.05 -15.09 12.11
CA ASN A 609 -7.04 -14.12 12.56
C ASN A 609 -7.44 -14.44 14.02
N ALA A 610 -6.90 -13.71 15.00
CA ALA A 610 -7.06 -14.08 16.41
C ALA A 610 -8.43 -13.66 16.98
N LEU A 611 -9.10 -12.69 16.35
CA LEU A 611 -10.30 -12.03 16.85
C LEU A 611 -11.53 -12.26 15.96
N ASN A 612 -11.35 -12.84 14.77
CA ASN A 612 -12.37 -13.11 13.76
C ASN A 612 -13.23 -11.87 13.47
N GLU A 613 -12.58 -10.72 13.34
CA GLU A 613 -13.22 -9.40 13.45
C GLU A 613 -14.32 -9.14 12.41
N ARG A 614 -14.21 -9.78 11.24
CA ARG A 614 -15.12 -9.64 10.09
C ARG A 614 -16.13 -10.77 9.93
N ASP A 615 -15.97 -11.86 10.68
CA ASP A 615 -16.79 -13.08 10.57
C ASP A 615 -18.04 -12.97 11.47
N PRO A 616 -19.26 -13.01 10.91
CA PRO A 616 -20.49 -12.83 11.70
C PRO A 616 -20.73 -13.94 12.74
N LYS A 617 -20.23 -15.16 12.50
CA LYS A 617 -20.45 -16.34 13.34
C LYS A 617 -19.38 -16.45 14.43
N ASN A 618 -18.11 -16.18 14.10
CA ASN A 618 -16.99 -16.45 15.00
C ASN A 618 -16.36 -15.20 15.66
N LYS A 619 -16.83 -13.98 15.33
CA LYS A 619 -16.39 -12.70 15.93
C LYS A 619 -16.37 -12.75 17.46
N LYS A 620 -15.20 -12.55 18.06
CA LYS A 620 -15.06 -12.52 19.54
C LYS A 620 -15.82 -11.33 20.12
N SER A 621 -16.28 -11.45 21.37
CA SER A 621 -17.07 -10.41 22.04
C SER A 621 -16.35 -9.04 22.11
N MET A 622 -17.14 -7.96 22.15
CA MET A 622 -16.62 -6.58 22.13
C MET A 622 -15.61 -6.30 23.26
N LEU A 623 -15.80 -6.84 24.46
CA LEU A 623 -14.84 -6.74 25.56
C LEU A 623 -13.48 -7.41 25.23
N ARG A 624 -13.48 -8.56 24.56
CA ARG A 624 -12.24 -9.24 24.15
C ARG A 624 -11.51 -8.47 23.04
N ARG A 625 -12.26 -7.91 22.08
CA ARG A 625 -11.69 -7.05 21.02
C ARG A 625 -11.10 -5.76 21.60
N LEU A 626 -11.84 -5.06 22.47
CA LEU A 626 -11.35 -3.87 23.19
C LEU A 626 -10.07 -4.19 23.97
N TRP A 627 -10.05 -5.27 24.75
CA TRP A 627 -8.86 -5.66 25.50
C TRP A 627 -7.65 -5.89 24.59
N ALA A 628 -7.83 -6.71 23.53
CA ALA A 628 -6.76 -7.02 22.61
C ALA A 628 -6.27 -5.80 21.82
N ILE A 629 -7.17 -4.96 21.30
CA ILE A 629 -6.79 -3.79 20.49
C ILE A 629 -6.18 -2.68 21.37
N LEU A 630 -6.78 -2.37 22.51
CA LEU A 630 -6.26 -1.33 23.41
C LEU A 630 -4.93 -1.75 24.06
N PHE A 631 -4.83 -2.96 24.62
CA PHE A 631 -3.66 -3.36 25.40
C PHE A 631 -2.64 -4.17 24.58
N ASN A 632 -3.04 -5.23 23.87
CA ASN A 632 -2.07 -6.06 23.14
C ASN A 632 -1.55 -5.34 21.88
N TYR A 633 -2.41 -4.59 21.18
CA TYR A 633 -2.06 -3.75 20.04
C TYR A 633 -1.90 -2.26 20.41
N MET A 634 -1.70 -1.93 21.69
CA MET A 634 -1.32 -0.60 22.20
C MET A 634 -2.24 0.58 21.81
N ALA A 635 -3.47 0.32 21.35
CA ALA A 635 -4.41 1.39 21.01
C ALA A 635 -4.93 2.17 22.24
N ILE A 636 -4.57 1.77 23.46
CA ILE A 636 -4.81 2.53 24.69
C ILE A 636 -4.22 3.94 24.62
N PHE A 637 -3.10 4.15 23.91
CA PHE A 637 -2.57 5.48 23.65
C PHE A 637 -3.60 6.40 22.98
N HIS A 638 -4.33 5.88 21.98
CA HIS A 638 -5.36 6.65 21.29
C HIS A 638 -6.52 7.02 22.20
N PHE A 639 -7.01 6.07 23.01
CA PHE A 639 -8.07 6.33 23.98
C PHE A 639 -7.65 7.42 24.98
N VAL A 640 -6.43 7.30 25.55
CA VAL A 640 -5.87 8.27 26.50
C VAL A 640 -5.69 9.64 25.85
N PHE A 641 -5.15 9.72 24.63
CA PHE A 641 -5.00 10.99 23.90
C PHE A 641 -6.37 11.66 23.68
N VAL A 642 -7.36 10.93 23.17
CA VAL A 642 -8.68 11.50 22.84
C VAL A 642 -9.35 12.01 24.10
N TYR A 643 -9.39 11.20 25.17
CA TYR A 643 -9.97 11.59 26.44
C TYR A 643 -9.25 12.80 27.06
N PHE A 644 -7.91 12.77 27.12
CA PHE A 644 -7.12 13.85 27.70
C PHE A 644 -7.25 15.16 26.90
N THR A 645 -7.32 15.09 25.56
CA THR A 645 -7.55 16.26 24.71
C THR A 645 -8.93 16.87 24.97
N LEU A 646 -9.98 16.06 25.02
CA LEU A 646 -11.35 16.56 25.28
C LEU A 646 -11.47 17.19 26.67
N VAL A 647 -10.90 16.55 27.71
CA VAL A 647 -10.84 17.12 29.06
C VAL A 647 -10.04 18.43 29.08
N ALA A 648 -8.91 18.51 28.39
CA ALA A 648 -8.11 19.72 28.29
C ALA A 648 -8.88 20.88 27.64
N VAL A 649 -9.61 20.61 26.56
CA VAL A 649 -10.46 21.58 25.87
C VAL A 649 -11.61 22.07 26.78
N VAL A 650 -12.27 21.17 27.51
CA VAL A 650 -13.33 21.53 28.47
C VAL A 650 -12.77 22.39 29.61
N LEU A 651 -11.66 21.99 30.23
CA LEU A 651 -11.03 22.75 31.33
C LEU A 651 -10.57 24.14 30.89
N THR A 652 -9.99 24.26 29.70
CA THR A 652 -9.55 25.56 29.18
C THR A 652 -10.72 26.43 28.71
N SER A 653 -11.80 25.84 28.20
CA SER A 653 -13.05 26.57 27.95
C SER A 653 -13.66 27.10 29.26
N TYR A 654 -13.73 26.26 30.31
CA TYR A 654 -14.20 26.65 31.64
C TYR A 654 -13.42 27.84 32.21
N ARG A 655 -12.08 27.84 32.10
CA ARG A 655 -11.23 28.95 32.55
C ARG A 655 -11.50 30.27 31.82
N VAL A 656 -11.99 30.22 30.58
CA VAL A 656 -12.41 31.42 29.83
C VAL A 656 -13.81 31.88 30.22
N PHE A 657 -14.76 30.96 30.40
CA PHE A 657 -16.17 31.28 30.66
C PHE A 657 -16.48 31.82 32.06
N PHE A 658 -15.83 31.27 33.10
CA PHE A 658 -16.26 31.47 34.50
C PHE A 658 -15.68 32.65 35.30
N PRO A 659 -14.67 33.42 34.86
CA PRO A 659 -14.30 34.67 35.56
C PRO A 659 -15.42 35.72 35.51
N GLU A 660 -15.76 36.30 36.66
CA GLU A 660 -16.85 37.27 36.78
C GLU A 660 -16.62 38.55 35.93
N GLY A 661 -17.72 39.13 35.44
CA GLY A 661 -17.71 40.42 34.74
C GLY A 661 -17.20 40.42 33.29
N GLN A 662 -16.96 39.26 32.67
CA GLN A 662 -16.55 39.21 31.25
C GLN A 662 -17.68 39.58 30.28
N SER A 663 -17.33 40.34 29.24
CA SER A 663 -18.20 40.57 28.09
C SER A 663 -18.20 39.35 27.16
N LEU A 664 -19.27 39.18 26.37
CA LEU A 664 -19.35 38.10 25.37
C LEU A 664 -18.18 38.14 24.38
N ASN A 665 -17.72 39.33 23.97
CA ASN A 665 -16.55 39.49 23.09
C ASN A 665 -15.28 38.93 23.74
N ASN A 666 -15.02 39.25 25.02
CA ASN A 666 -13.86 38.73 25.74
C ASN A 666 -13.89 37.19 25.85
N ILE A 667 -15.07 36.60 26.06
CA ILE A 667 -15.25 35.14 26.06
C ILE A 667 -14.94 34.56 24.67
N PHE A 668 -15.48 35.12 23.58
CA PHE A 668 -15.20 34.64 22.22
C PHE A 668 -13.71 34.74 21.86
N VAL A 669 -13.06 35.88 22.13
CA VAL A 669 -11.62 36.07 21.91
C VAL A 669 -10.80 35.10 22.77
N GLY A 670 -11.18 34.92 24.03
CA GLY A 670 -10.55 33.97 24.94
C GLY A 670 -10.59 32.54 24.40
N LEU A 671 -11.78 32.07 23.96
CA LEU A 671 -11.95 30.73 23.40
C LEU A 671 -11.09 30.53 22.15
N ILE A 672 -11.17 31.45 21.19
CA ILE A 672 -10.39 31.42 19.93
C ILE A 672 -8.89 31.33 20.22
N THR A 673 -8.39 32.10 21.19
CA THR A 673 -6.95 32.23 21.47
C THR A 673 -6.38 31.14 22.40
N HIS A 674 -7.23 30.37 23.09
CA HIS A 674 -6.80 29.37 24.09
C HIS A 674 -7.15 27.91 23.74
N ALA A 675 -8.19 27.64 22.96
CA ALA A 675 -8.59 26.27 22.62
C ALA A 675 -9.22 26.12 21.21
N PHE A 676 -9.99 27.12 20.78
CA PHE A 676 -10.81 27.09 19.57
C PHE A 676 -10.15 27.84 18.40
N TRP A 677 -8.82 27.82 18.29
CA TRP A 677 -8.15 28.44 17.15
C TRP A 677 -8.63 27.76 15.85
N PRO A 678 -9.00 28.50 14.79
CA PRO A 678 -9.36 27.89 13.51
C PRO A 678 -8.24 26.99 13.00
N PRO A 679 -8.54 25.78 12.47
CA PRO A 679 -9.87 25.26 12.12
C PRO A 679 -10.47 24.28 13.15
N LEU A 680 -10.21 24.43 14.45
CA LEU A 680 -10.52 23.43 15.49
C LEU A 680 -9.75 22.11 15.30
N THR A 681 -8.44 22.18 15.06
CA THR A 681 -7.57 21.03 14.77
C THR A 681 -7.73 19.85 15.74
N PHE A 682 -8.02 20.11 17.02
CA PHE A 682 -8.25 19.06 18.03
C PHE A 682 -9.42 18.11 17.66
N LEU A 683 -10.47 18.59 16.98
CA LEU A 683 -11.59 17.75 16.55
C LEU A 683 -11.12 16.71 15.51
N PHE A 684 -10.30 17.13 14.56
CA PHE A 684 -9.73 16.22 13.56
C PHE A 684 -8.77 15.21 14.16
N LEU A 685 -7.92 15.64 15.09
CA LEU A 685 -7.00 14.75 15.79
C LEU A 685 -7.75 13.74 16.65
N CYS A 686 -8.73 14.18 17.43
CA CYS A 686 -9.57 13.28 18.23
C CYS A 686 -10.32 12.28 17.35
N SER A 687 -10.94 12.75 16.27
CA SER A 687 -11.70 11.92 15.33
C SER A 687 -10.82 10.93 14.56
N SER A 688 -9.60 11.33 14.18
CA SER A 688 -8.62 10.44 13.53
C SER A 688 -8.11 9.38 14.50
N LEU A 689 -7.66 9.78 15.69
CA LEU A 689 -7.14 8.85 16.69
C LEU A 689 -8.23 7.98 17.32
N TRP A 690 -9.51 8.36 17.28
CA TRP A 690 -10.59 7.46 17.72
C TRP A 690 -10.80 6.25 16.80
N THR A 691 -10.21 6.24 15.59
CA THR A 691 -10.44 5.18 14.58
C THR A 691 -10.19 3.77 15.14
N PRO A 692 -9.05 3.43 15.77
CA PRO A 692 -8.82 2.11 16.37
C PRO A 692 -9.81 1.73 17.47
N VAL A 693 -10.27 2.70 18.27
CA VAL A 693 -11.24 2.46 19.35
C VAL A 693 -12.61 2.17 18.75
N SER A 694 -13.05 2.96 17.77
CA SER A 694 -14.32 2.72 17.06
C SER A 694 -14.33 1.35 16.36
N TYR A 695 -13.22 0.97 15.73
CA TYR A 695 -13.06 -0.32 15.06
C TYR A 695 -13.04 -1.49 16.05
N ALA A 696 -12.47 -1.32 17.26
CA ALA A 696 -12.54 -2.34 18.31
C ALA A 696 -13.97 -2.55 18.84
N ILE A 697 -14.73 -1.46 18.99
CA ILE A 697 -16.14 -1.49 19.41
C ILE A 697 -17.00 -2.19 18.35
N ASP A 698 -16.93 -1.75 17.09
CA ASP A 698 -17.70 -2.33 15.99
C ASP A 698 -16.87 -2.41 14.69
N PRO A 699 -16.16 -3.52 14.45
CA PRO A 699 -15.45 -3.73 13.20
C PRO A 699 -16.46 -4.01 12.07
N PRO A 700 -16.24 -3.48 10.86
CA PRO A 700 -17.13 -3.68 9.74
C PRO A 700 -17.13 -5.14 9.28
N MET A 701 -18.29 -5.62 8.86
CA MET A 701 -18.45 -6.96 8.31
C MET A 701 -17.99 -7.01 6.85
N VAL A 702 -17.53 -8.17 6.43
CA VAL A 702 -17.26 -8.50 5.01
C VAL A 702 -17.95 -9.84 4.72
N PRO A 703 -18.60 -10.01 3.55
CA PRO A 703 -19.13 -11.30 3.12
C PRO A 703 -18.07 -12.42 3.10
N GLU A 704 -18.51 -13.68 3.12
CA GLU A 704 -17.62 -14.83 2.95
C GLU A 704 -16.90 -14.74 1.58
N ARG A 705 -15.66 -15.24 1.49
CA ARG A 705 -14.80 -15.05 0.31
C ARG A 705 -15.47 -15.46 -1.01
N GLU A 706 -16.15 -16.60 -1.03
CA GLU A 706 -16.83 -17.09 -2.24
C GLU A 706 -18.02 -16.21 -2.68
N GLU A 707 -18.67 -15.48 -1.77
CA GLU A 707 -19.73 -14.52 -2.12
C GLU A 707 -19.17 -13.27 -2.83
N LEU A 708 -17.86 -13.02 -2.72
CA LEU A 708 -17.17 -11.90 -3.37
C LEU A 708 -16.67 -12.26 -4.78
N LEU A 709 -16.77 -13.53 -5.20
CA LEU A 709 -16.23 -14.09 -6.43
C LEU A 709 -17.34 -14.58 -7.37
N VAL A 710 -17.05 -14.56 -8.67
CA VAL A 710 -17.81 -15.26 -9.71
C VAL A 710 -16.92 -16.39 -10.22
N ARG A 711 -17.37 -17.63 -10.04
CA ARG A 711 -16.64 -18.84 -10.45
C ARG A 711 -17.24 -19.44 -11.71
N ASP A 712 -16.43 -19.61 -12.74
CA ASP A 712 -16.83 -20.34 -13.95
C ASP A 712 -16.96 -21.83 -13.63
N GLN A 713 -18.12 -22.41 -13.95
CA GLN A 713 -18.46 -23.79 -13.56
C GLN A 713 -17.66 -24.86 -14.31
N LYS A 714 -17.01 -24.52 -15.42
CA LYS A 714 -16.31 -25.47 -16.30
C LYS A 714 -14.81 -25.51 -16.04
N THR A 715 -14.20 -24.35 -15.88
CA THR A 715 -12.75 -24.15 -15.67
C THR A 715 -12.39 -24.08 -14.18
N GLY A 716 -13.36 -23.75 -13.31
CA GLY A 716 -13.15 -23.47 -11.90
C GLY A 716 -12.45 -22.14 -11.62
N VAL A 717 -12.12 -21.35 -12.65
CA VAL A 717 -11.51 -20.01 -12.52
C VAL A 717 -12.50 -19.09 -11.80
N ALA A 718 -12.01 -18.32 -10.82
CA ALA A 718 -12.80 -17.37 -10.07
C ALA A 718 -12.23 -15.96 -10.20
N HIS A 719 -13.10 -14.98 -10.49
CA HIS A 719 -12.74 -13.56 -10.51
C HIS A 719 -13.65 -12.76 -9.58
N PRO A 720 -13.18 -11.67 -8.94
CA PRO A 720 -14.05 -10.87 -8.08
C PRO A 720 -15.23 -10.22 -8.81
N THR A 721 -16.38 -10.15 -8.13
CA THR A 721 -17.58 -9.48 -8.64
C THR A 721 -17.33 -7.98 -8.90
N THR A 722 -18.11 -7.37 -9.80
CA THR A 722 -18.01 -5.94 -10.10
C THR A 722 -18.25 -5.04 -8.88
N GLU A 723 -18.99 -5.50 -7.87
CA GLU A 723 -19.22 -4.76 -6.64
C GLU A 723 -18.13 -4.99 -5.59
N SER A 724 -17.59 -6.22 -5.44
CA SER A 724 -16.49 -6.47 -4.49
C SER A 724 -15.21 -5.72 -4.87
N LYS A 725 -14.98 -5.47 -6.17
CA LYS A 725 -13.91 -4.60 -6.69
C LYS A 725 -14.02 -3.11 -6.28
N LYS A 726 -15.10 -2.68 -5.59
CA LYS A 726 -15.35 -1.28 -5.20
C LYS A 726 -15.38 -1.10 -3.68
N VAL A 727 -14.87 0.03 -3.20
CA VAL A 727 -15.00 0.42 -1.79
C VAL A 727 -16.31 1.17 -1.56
N ALA A 728 -17.28 0.52 -0.92
CA ALA A 728 -18.58 1.12 -0.61
C ALA A 728 -18.48 2.29 0.40
N PHE A 729 -19.33 3.30 0.22
CA PHE A 729 -19.50 4.41 1.16
C PHE A 729 -20.48 4.02 2.28
N GLY A 730 -20.33 4.58 3.49
CA GLY A 730 -21.19 4.27 4.63
C GLY A 730 -21.18 5.34 5.72
N GLY A 731 -21.97 5.12 6.78
CA GLY A 731 -22.24 6.13 7.82
C GLY A 731 -21.00 6.67 8.53
N GLN A 732 -19.96 5.85 8.70
CA GLN A 732 -18.69 6.30 9.29
C GLN A 732 -18.04 7.39 8.41
N ALA A 733 -18.02 7.20 7.09
CA ALA A 733 -17.52 8.22 6.16
C ALA A 733 -18.33 9.52 6.23
N ALA A 734 -19.66 9.42 6.26
CA ALA A 734 -20.55 10.58 6.40
C ALA A 734 -20.30 11.40 7.69
N TRP A 735 -20.00 10.73 8.81
CA TRP A 735 -19.65 11.41 10.07
C TRP A 735 -18.36 12.25 9.96
N PHE A 736 -17.34 11.77 9.25
CA PHE A 736 -16.12 12.55 9.05
C PHE A 736 -16.36 13.75 8.13
N GLU A 737 -17.20 13.60 7.10
CA GLU A 737 -17.60 14.71 6.23
C GLU A 737 -18.36 15.81 6.98
N PHE A 738 -19.24 15.42 7.92
CA PHE A 738 -19.92 16.36 8.81
C PHE A 738 -18.91 17.17 9.64
N LEU A 739 -17.90 16.52 10.26
CA LEU A 739 -16.86 17.20 11.02
C LEU A 739 -15.99 18.14 10.15
N TYR A 740 -15.59 17.69 8.96
CA TYR A 740 -14.82 18.49 8.00
C TYR A 740 -15.59 19.72 7.52
N THR A 741 -16.88 19.56 7.23
CA THR A 741 -17.78 20.64 6.82
C THR A 741 -17.99 21.63 7.98
N GLY A 742 -18.32 21.14 9.18
CA GLY A 742 -18.55 21.98 10.36
C GLY A 742 -17.33 22.83 10.76
N SER A 743 -16.13 22.23 10.74
CA SER A 743 -14.87 22.95 10.94
C SER A 743 -14.60 24.02 9.87
N THR A 744 -14.93 23.73 8.61
CA THR A 744 -14.76 24.69 7.50
C THR A 744 -15.72 25.87 7.65
N ILE A 745 -16.98 25.61 8.01
CA ILE A 745 -17.98 26.65 8.34
C ILE A 745 -17.51 27.47 9.54
N TYR A 746 -17.06 26.82 10.63
CA TYR A 746 -16.51 27.52 11.80
C TYR A 746 -15.38 28.47 11.43
N THR A 747 -14.44 28.01 10.60
CA THR A 747 -13.29 28.80 10.15
C THR A 747 -13.72 30.02 9.33
N ALA A 748 -14.75 29.88 8.49
CA ALA A 748 -15.36 30.98 7.75
C ALA A 748 -16.12 31.97 8.67
N LEU A 749 -16.80 31.49 9.70
CA LEU A 749 -17.48 32.33 10.69
C LEU A 749 -16.49 33.15 11.53
N VAL A 750 -15.37 32.55 11.96
CA VAL A 750 -14.31 33.29 12.68
C VAL A 750 -13.61 34.30 11.76
N PHE A 751 -13.40 33.95 10.49
CA PHE A 751 -12.93 34.90 9.48
C PHE A 751 -13.87 36.10 9.32
N ALA A 752 -15.18 35.87 9.19
CA ALA A 752 -16.18 36.93 9.15
C ALA A 752 -16.14 37.76 10.45
N TYR A 753 -16.06 37.12 11.62
CA TYR A 753 -15.97 37.81 12.90
C TYR A 753 -14.76 38.77 12.99
N SER A 754 -13.66 38.50 12.28
CA SER A 754 -12.48 39.39 12.20
C SER A 754 -12.72 40.77 11.57
N PHE A 755 -13.91 41.05 11.03
CA PHE A 755 -14.32 42.37 10.55
C PHE A 755 -15.03 43.21 11.64
N TRP A 756 -15.45 42.60 12.75
CA TRP A 756 -16.12 43.26 13.88
C TRP A 756 -15.38 43.13 15.23
N LEU A 757 -14.35 42.28 15.31
CA LEU A 757 -13.22 42.45 16.24
C LEU A 757 -12.56 43.82 16.03
#